data_AF-A0A9P6TS98-F1
#
_entry.id   AF-A0A9P6TS98-F1
#
_cell.length_a   1.000
_cell.length_b   1.000
_cell.length_c   1.000
_cell.angle_alpha   90.00
_cell.angle_beta   90.00
_cell.angle_gamma   90.00
#
_symmetry.space_group_name_H-M   'P 1'
#
loop_
_entity.id
_entity.type
_entity.pdbx_description
1 polymer ?
#
loop_
_entity_poly.entity_id
_entity_poly.type
_entity_poly.pdbx_seq_one_letter_code
_entity_poly.pdbx_strand_id
1 'polypeptide(L)'
;MKIRSALFWACGLSYLCLTAKANGFSHPKFKQIRNRQHNTGQYLVEFKSDAAVDSNSFIRDIESEVPGIELTLRRSFSHELFNGVSFEVDGLQETNQHQLLEAIVAKDDVLHVYPNTKAAHPSASLLNINNDVDKETVKTLLPHSMTQVDRVHKELKLTGKDMLVCILDSGIDYDHPALGGGFGPGHRVSVGSDTADGKPTPMDSCQIGTNGASGHGTHVAGISAGKGASKSFIGVAPEANIGFWKVFQCDTGVADDDDIMDGLLQAYDNKCDVINLSLGGENEAWSETGQAVLVEKLNEKGLPVVVSASNEGSFGAFTVASPATAKSTMSVASIDNNYYLARLFEARIGSLTGKIMGSYVYQVEPSAFDLIPHGEVVMGSIGIQNACNNQKVNPEVSEKIAILVPDESCTELQQVQNVAEAGAIGVVFVAGTEAVDAVGVQVSSIPVVTINVPAFKEIAKELKKKTSVFLHFSRAGFAQELSTGGYVSEFSSVGPNNDLDLHPTIAGPGGEIFSTLPRYIGSWGSMSGTSMAAPYLTGAVALFVQAWKNKGQKVTPQFIFEQFQNYAVQINAGPLHKDIVDNPIRQGAGMLQLYDAIQQTVHISPSQISFNDTASVQQYKTHVLTITNSGSEQASYHVQNKIATGIIPYKLSGQSLTVVSPKNYFKKSSADVTFTPSEVTIAPGHSKKVTVKVTIPSDKVNSTEHAVYGGYVHFEAQQEKHKDITVPYFGMWGKQHDLPVIDMKKTSITDRDGSKAYFSEDTYYITVKDRSTAATISVRLLMPSALVMWELYDEQMNAIATIDSRTYVDSSQFDGTTVDMSFRGIYMAESGGKMKTQVAKKGNYRIVVSALKMFGDPDKENDWDTWTSGPVVIQQFTGNYDALPILTKSAIWQKLRVGDAYIFDDRSGLLRYRTLQERSNSQKILINRHFREIYPFPQYRHPYFARITNFPPHPHPQTWETAGDLDTRPFLDSLCFDLTSEGRQSTTSRFRTVCFPSEDDALILPSTSWSRFWKLDIQHRARTVWYRLLHHRLPHRSLLHRHSPHSFTSPTCPVCTLAPETLNHFIWECPPKWQVWTQLWHTYFLNDPSPPEVEKCLYNLRFPPNPPRIQAYQVISSTLLAIWDAHWHLIFDDTPFRAKIVGQKAITLAAVFVDEETLALLG
;
A
#
# COMPACT_ATOMS: atom_id res chain seq x y z
N MET A 1 12.86 -7.92 -60.96
CA MET A 1 12.31 -6.55 -61.15
C MET A 1 11.35 -6.31 -59.99
N LYS A 2 11.85 -5.77 -58.86
CA LYS A 2 12.00 -4.34 -58.51
C LYS A 2 10.67 -3.81 -57.93
N ILE A 3 10.46 -3.85 -56.61
CA ILE A 3 10.91 -2.91 -55.55
C ILE A 3 10.02 -1.65 -55.49
N ARG A 4 9.49 -1.38 -54.27
CA ARG A 4 8.61 -0.30 -53.77
C ARG A 4 7.12 -0.65 -53.90
N SER A 5 6.33 -0.70 -52.82
CA SER A 5 6.41 0.07 -51.56
C SER A 5 5.88 -0.74 -50.38
N ALA A 6 6.80 -1.50 -49.78
CA ALA A 6 6.70 -2.14 -48.47
C ALA A 6 7.05 -1.14 -47.35
N LEU A 7 6.27 -0.05 -47.20
CA LEU A 7 6.57 1.00 -46.21
C LEU A 7 5.34 1.54 -45.47
N PHE A 8 4.22 0.79 -45.44
CA PHE A 8 3.00 1.25 -44.77
C PHE A 8 2.42 0.30 -43.70
N TRP A 9 3.00 -0.88 -43.48
CA TRP A 9 2.44 -1.86 -42.52
C TRP A 9 3.47 -2.45 -41.56
N ALA A 10 4.65 -1.82 -41.44
CA ALA A 10 5.72 -2.18 -40.49
C ALA A 10 5.96 -1.10 -39.41
N CYS A 11 5.03 -0.14 -39.22
CA CYS A 11 5.13 0.91 -38.19
C CYS A 11 4.02 0.85 -37.12
N GLY A 12 3.33 -0.29 -36.97
CA GLY A 12 2.30 -0.48 -35.93
C GLY A 12 2.85 -0.67 -34.51
N LEU A 13 4.17 -0.88 -34.35
CA LEU A 13 4.84 -1.16 -33.08
C LEU A 13 5.22 0.08 -32.26
N SER A 14 4.83 1.28 -32.70
CA SER A 14 5.12 2.55 -32.00
C SER A 14 3.88 3.36 -31.64
N TYR A 15 2.67 2.81 -31.82
CA TYR A 15 1.41 3.51 -31.52
C TYR A 15 0.70 3.04 -30.24
N LEU A 16 1.25 2.04 -29.53
CA LEU A 16 0.73 1.51 -28.25
C LEU A 16 1.22 2.30 -27.01
N CYS A 17 1.71 3.52 -27.17
CA CYS A 17 2.26 4.32 -26.07
C CYS A 17 1.46 5.59 -25.71
N LEU A 18 0.26 5.79 -26.27
CA LEU A 18 -0.35 7.12 -26.26
C LEU A 18 -1.86 7.10 -26.04
N THR A 19 -2.29 6.88 -24.79
CA THR A 19 -3.62 7.30 -24.30
C THR A 19 -3.58 7.59 -22.81
N ALA A 20 -4.44 8.51 -22.38
CA ALA A 20 -4.02 9.55 -21.47
C ALA A 20 -5.12 9.83 -20.41
N LYS A 21 -4.71 9.66 -19.15
CA LYS A 21 -5.55 9.33 -17.99
C LYS A 21 -6.04 10.51 -17.17
N ALA A 22 -7.25 10.43 -16.61
CA ALA A 22 -7.61 11.18 -15.41
C ALA A 22 -8.27 10.35 -14.33
N ASN A 23 -7.74 10.66 -13.15
CA ASN A 23 -8.16 10.37 -11.79
C ASN A 23 -8.03 8.91 -11.32
N GLY A 24 -7.16 8.16 -11.99
CA GLY A 24 -5.99 7.57 -11.37
C GLY A 24 -4.74 8.12 -12.08
N PHE A 25 -3.62 8.31 -11.39
CA PHE A 25 -2.36 8.48 -12.12
C PHE A 25 -2.01 7.12 -12.73
N SER A 26 -1.85 7.06 -14.05
CA SER A 26 -1.51 5.79 -14.65
C SER A 26 -0.52 5.94 -15.82
N HIS A 27 0.52 5.12 -15.76
CA HIS A 27 1.73 5.20 -16.57
C HIS A 27 2.38 3.80 -16.57
N PRO A 28 3.05 3.32 -17.65
CA PRO A 28 3.66 1.98 -17.68
C PRO A 28 4.63 1.69 -16.53
N LYS A 29 5.33 2.74 -16.06
CA LYS A 29 6.22 2.68 -14.89
C LYS A 29 5.47 2.64 -13.55
N PHE A 30 4.23 3.11 -13.45
CA PHE A 30 3.46 3.08 -12.21
C PHE A 30 2.71 1.76 -12.08
N LYS A 31 3.00 1.01 -11.01
CA LYS A 31 2.45 -0.32 -10.73
C LYS A 31 1.53 -0.21 -9.52
N GLN A 32 0.23 -0.01 -9.76
CA GLN A 32 -0.78 0.05 -8.71
C GLN A 32 -1.44 -1.31 -8.54
N ILE A 33 -1.24 -1.92 -7.37
CA ILE A 33 -1.94 -3.12 -6.89
C ILE A 33 -2.93 -2.64 -5.84
N ARG A 34 -4.18 -3.10 -5.84
CA ARG A 34 -5.27 -2.42 -5.13
C ARG A 34 -5.55 -2.95 -3.71
N ASN A 35 -5.11 -4.16 -3.41
CA ASN A 35 -5.71 -4.92 -2.31
C ASN A 35 -5.10 -4.70 -0.94
N ARG A 36 -4.12 -3.80 -0.80
CA ARG A 36 -3.63 -3.37 0.50
C ARG A 36 -4.14 -1.99 0.87
N GLN A 37 -4.33 -1.77 2.17
CA GLN A 37 -4.39 -0.41 2.70
C GLN A 37 -3.09 0.29 2.34
N HIS A 38 -3.12 1.14 1.31
CA HIS A 38 -1.97 1.95 0.95
C HIS A 38 -1.83 3.12 1.93
N ASN A 39 -0.59 3.44 2.27
CA ASN A 39 -0.30 4.71 2.91
C ASN A 39 -0.57 5.81 1.88
N THR A 40 -1.64 6.58 2.09
CA THR A 40 -1.97 7.69 1.21
C THR A 40 -0.80 8.68 1.23
N GLY A 41 -0.15 8.87 0.08
CA GLY A 41 1.01 9.77 -0.04
C GLY A 41 2.37 9.12 0.17
N GLN A 42 2.48 7.80 0.28
CA GLN A 42 3.79 7.13 0.32
C GLN A 42 4.04 6.32 -0.96
N TYR A 43 5.27 6.42 -1.46
CA TYR A 43 5.68 5.81 -2.72
C TYR A 43 7.08 5.21 -2.64
N LEU A 44 7.25 4.08 -3.32
CA LEU A 44 8.53 3.44 -3.58
C LEU A 44 8.86 3.60 -5.07
N VAL A 45 10.04 4.12 -5.38
CA VAL A 45 10.54 4.31 -6.75
C VAL A 45 11.73 3.40 -6.96
N GLU A 46 11.64 2.50 -7.95
CA GLU A 46 12.74 1.65 -8.40
C GLU A 46 13.47 2.34 -9.55
N PHE A 47 14.79 2.44 -9.44
CA PHE A 47 15.68 2.94 -10.48
C PHE A 47 16.23 1.80 -11.33
N LYS A 48 16.70 2.13 -12.54
CA LYS A 48 17.50 1.20 -13.35
C LYS A 48 18.74 0.76 -12.56
N SER A 49 19.16 -0.49 -12.77
CA SER A 49 20.24 -1.12 -12.00
C SER A 49 21.61 -0.47 -12.19
N ASP A 50 21.83 0.26 -13.28
CA ASP A 50 23.04 1.00 -13.61
C ASP A 50 22.97 2.50 -13.26
N ALA A 51 21.83 2.99 -12.77
CA ALA A 51 21.64 4.40 -12.47
C ALA A 51 22.24 4.78 -11.09
N ALA A 52 23.19 5.71 -11.10
CA ALA A 52 23.81 6.28 -9.90
C ALA A 52 23.02 7.50 -9.40
N VAL A 53 21.81 7.26 -8.87
CA VAL A 53 20.90 8.31 -8.39
C VAL A 53 21.10 8.54 -6.88
N ASP A 54 21.42 9.77 -6.49
CA ASP A 54 21.39 10.18 -5.07
C ASP A 54 19.95 10.46 -4.64
N SER A 55 19.43 9.72 -3.66
CA SER A 55 18.03 9.83 -3.22
C SER A 55 17.66 11.25 -2.76
N ASN A 56 18.55 11.95 -2.05
CA ASN A 56 18.28 13.31 -1.60
C ASN A 56 18.23 14.30 -2.77
N SER A 57 19.08 14.10 -3.78
CA SER A 57 19.01 14.86 -5.03
C SER A 57 17.73 14.57 -5.78
N PHE A 58 17.35 13.30 -5.91
CA PHE A 58 16.10 12.90 -6.55
C PHE A 58 14.89 13.56 -5.88
N ILE A 59 14.81 13.51 -4.56
CA ILE A 59 13.73 14.17 -3.80
C ILE A 59 13.71 15.68 -4.05
N ARG A 60 14.85 16.37 -3.92
CA ARG A 60 14.95 17.82 -4.18
C ARG A 60 14.58 18.17 -5.62
N ASP A 61 14.95 17.34 -6.58
CA ASP A 61 14.64 17.54 -7.99
C ASP A 61 13.11 17.45 -8.21
N ILE A 62 12.45 16.46 -7.61
CA ILE A 62 10.99 16.32 -7.68
C ILE A 62 10.27 17.48 -6.96
N GLU A 63 10.72 17.88 -5.77
CA GLU A 63 10.18 19.05 -5.06
C GLU A 63 10.35 20.35 -5.85
N SER A 64 11.44 20.48 -6.62
CA SER A 64 11.67 21.64 -7.50
C SER A 64 10.74 21.65 -8.72
N GLU A 65 10.38 20.48 -9.23
CA GLU A 65 9.50 20.31 -10.39
C GLU A 65 8.02 20.44 -10.03
N VAL A 66 7.66 20.19 -8.77
CA VAL A 66 6.28 20.22 -8.28
C VAL A 66 6.15 21.21 -7.13
N PRO A 67 5.84 22.48 -7.39
CA PRO A 67 5.80 23.50 -6.34
C PRO A 67 4.70 23.23 -5.30
N GLY A 68 5.08 23.25 -4.01
CA GLY A 68 4.14 23.15 -2.90
C GLY A 68 3.82 21.72 -2.43
N ILE A 69 4.61 20.74 -2.86
CA ILE A 69 4.74 19.46 -2.15
C ILE A 69 6.02 19.48 -1.31
N GLU A 70 5.97 18.82 -0.17
CA GLU A 70 7.13 18.52 0.67
C GLU A 70 7.23 17.01 0.76
N LEU A 71 8.42 16.48 0.45
CA LEU A 71 8.69 15.06 0.37
C LEU A 71 9.61 14.65 1.51
N THR A 72 9.07 13.88 2.44
CA THR A 72 9.84 13.30 3.53
C THR A 72 10.45 11.98 3.05
N LEU A 73 11.77 11.97 2.86
CA LEU A 73 12.52 10.75 2.55
C LEU A 73 12.32 9.73 3.68
N ARG A 74 11.78 8.55 3.34
CA ARG A 74 11.65 7.43 4.29
C ARG A 74 12.88 6.53 4.22
N ARG A 75 13.23 6.06 3.03
CA ARG A 75 14.33 5.11 2.81
C ARG A 75 15.07 5.36 1.51
N SER A 76 16.36 5.04 1.52
CA SER A 76 17.21 5.02 0.33
C SER A 76 17.76 3.62 0.13
N PHE A 77 17.55 3.05 -1.05
CA PHE A 77 18.01 1.73 -1.41
C PHE A 77 19.13 1.84 -2.43
N SER A 78 20.34 1.48 -2.04
CA SER A 78 21.49 1.37 -2.94
C SER A 78 22.06 -0.04 -2.85
N HIS A 79 21.35 -0.99 -3.46
CA HIS A 79 21.67 -2.41 -3.38
C HIS A 79 21.55 -3.09 -4.74
N GLU A 80 22.37 -4.13 -5.01
CA GLU A 80 22.40 -4.81 -6.31
C GLU A 80 21.09 -5.52 -6.68
N LEU A 81 20.26 -5.85 -5.69
CA LEU A 81 18.96 -6.52 -5.86
C LEU A 81 17.79 -5.54 -6.02
N PHE A 82 17.94 -4.34 -5.47
CA PHE A 82 16.95 -3.29 -5.51
C PHE A 82 17.63 -1.92 -5.30
N ASN A 83 17.52 -1.06 -6.31
CA ASN A 83 18.04 0.31 -6.30
C ASN A 83 16.86 1.26 -6.39
N GLY A 84 16.71 2.20 -5.45
CA GLY A 84 15.48 2.96 -5.34
C GLY A 84 15.39 3.90 -4.16
N VAL A 85 14.22 4.54 -4.01
CA VAL A 85 13.91 5.47 -2.93
C VAL A 85 12.46 5.31 -2.47
N SER A 86 12.22 5.34 -1.16
CA SER A 86 10.88 5.45 -0.56
C SER A 86 10.72 6.82 0.08
N PHE A 87 9.57 7.45 -0.11
CA PHE A 87 9.26 8.75 0.48
C PHE A 87 7.76 8.90 0.78
N GLU A 88 7.47 9.85 1.66
CA GLU A 88 6.13 10.29 2.05
C GLU A 88 5.90 11.72 1.60
N VAL A 89 4.65 12.07 1.31
CA VAL A 89 4.25 13.39 0.84
C VAL A 89 3.41 14.08 1.90
N ASP A 90 3.88 15.20 2.41
CA ASP A 90 3.16 15.95 3.43
C ASP A 90 1.96 16.70 2.85
N GLY A 91 0.80 16.53 3.50
CA GLY A 91 -0.43 17.26 3.14
C GLY A 91 -0.96 16.94 1.73
N LEU A 92 -0.76 15.71 1.25
CA LEU A 92 -1.14 15.28 -0.10
C LEU A 92 -2.60 15.63 -0.44
N GLN A 93 -2.78 16.58 -1.35
CA GLN A 93 -4.04 16.83 -2.04
C GLN A 93 -4.00 16.13 -3.39
N GLU A 94 -5.13 15.57 -3.86
CA GLU A 94 -5.20 14.84 -5.13
C GLU A 94 -4.62 15.63 -6.33
N THR A 95 -4.76 16.96 -6.36
CA THR A 95 -4.21 17.80 -7.44
C THR A 95 -2.69 17.80 -7.48
N ASN A 96 -2.03 17.65 -6.33
CA ASN A 96 -0.56 17.66 -6.22
C ASN A 96 0.00 16.24 -6.40
N GLN A 97 -0.76 15.22 -6.03
CA GLN A 97 -0.41 13.80 -6.23
C GLN A 97 -0.18 13.45 -7.70
N HIS A 98 -1.01 13.98 -8.61
CA HIS A 98 -0.85 13.73 -10.03
C HIS A 98 0.43 14.36 -10.58
N GLN A 99 0.71 15.63 -10.23
CA GLN A 99 1.91 16.35 -10.66
C GLN A 99 3.19 15.68 -10.13
N LEU A 100 3.17 15.24 -8.88
CA LEU A 100 4.22 14.45 -8.26
C LEU A 100 4.55 13.21 -9.09
N LEU A 101 3.54 12.38 -9.36
CA LEU A 101 3.75 11.14 -10.08
C LEU A 101 4.17 11.37 -11.54
N GLU A 102 3.67 12.43 -12.19
CA GLU A 102 4.13 12.86 -13.52
C GLU A 102 5.63 13.21 -13.51
N ALA A 103 6.09 14.00 -12.55
CA ALA A 103 7.49 14.38 -12.40
C ALA A 103 8.38 13.14 -12.20
N ILE A 104 7.94 12.17 -11.40
CA ILE A 104 8.68 10.95 -11.12
C ILE A 104 8.82 10.07 -12.36
N VAL A 105 7.71 9.73 -13.03
CA VAL A 105 7.77 8.77 -14.14
C VAL A 105 8.49 9.35 -15.37
N ALA A 106 8.52 10.68 -15.50
CA ALA A 106 9.23 11.39 -16.56
C ALA A 106 10.75 11.24 -16.46
N LYS A 107 11.29 10.83 -15.31
CA LYS A 107 12.73 10.58 -15.14
C LYS A 107 13.14 9.31 -15.87
N ASP A 108 14.13 9.40 -16.75
CA ASP A 108 14.62 8.27 -17.55
C ASP A 108 15.19 7.14 -16.70
N ASP A 109 15.77 7.47 -15.54
CA ASP A 109 16.36 6.50 -14.61
C ASP A 109 15.34 5.74 -13.77
N VAL A 110 14.08 6.19 -13.73
CA VAL A 110 13.00 5.50 -13.05
C VAL A 110 12.52 4.32 -13.89
N LEU A 111 12.59 3.12 -13.31
CA LEU A 111 12.10 1.88 -13.88
C LEU A 111 10.64 1.64 -13.49
N HIS A 112 10.35 1.66 -12.18
CA HIS A 112 9.00 1.47 -11.65
C HIS A 112 8.69 2.41 -10.48
N VAL A 113 7.41 2.63 -10.24
CA VAL A 113 6.87 3.39 -9.10
C VAL A 113 5.72 2.59 -8.51
N TYR A 114 5.79 2.31 -7.21
CA TYR A 114 4.81 1.54 -6.46
C TYR A 114 4.22 2.42 -5.36
N PRO A 115 2.90 2.36 -5.10
CA PRO A 115 2.39 2.86 -3.83
C PRO A 115 2.99 2.04 -2.68
N ASN A 116 3.37 2.67 -1.57
CA ASN A 116 3.81 1.92 -0.40
C ASN A 116 2.59 1.25 0.26
N THR A 117 2.64 -0.07 0.42
CA THR A 117 1.51 -0.87 0.89
C THR A 117 1.76 -1.46 2.27
N LYS A 118 0.70 -1.86 2.98
CA LYS A 118 0.77 -2.42 4.34
C LYS A 118 0.44 -3.90 4.39
N ALA A 119 1.36 -4.73 4.86
CA ALA A 119 1.05 -6.08 5.31
C ALA A 119 0.52 -6.04 6.74
N ALA A 120 -0.62 -6.67 7.00
CA ALA A 120 -1.13 -6.85 8.35
C ALA A 120 -0.50 -8.07 9.01
N HIS A 121 -0.39 -8.03 10.32
CA HIS A 121 -0.05 -9.21 11.10
C HIS A 121 -1.15 -10.28 10.95
N PRO A 122 -0.83 -11.52 10.52
CA PRO A 122 -1.83 -12.57 10.44
C PRO A 122 -2.42 -12.86 11.82
N SER A 123 -3.75 -12.96 11.91
CA SER A 123 -4.42 -13.30 13.17
C SER A 123 -4.02 -14.71 13.59
N ALA A 124 -3.42 -14.85 14.76
CA ALA A 124 -3.09 -16.13 15.38
C ALA A 124 -3.83 -16.26 16.72
N SER A 125 -4.45 -17.41 16.97
CA SER A 125 -5.03 -17.71 18.27
C SER A 125 -3.92 -17.92 19.29
N LEU A 126 -3.83 -17.06 20.30
CA LEU A 126 -2.86 -17.17 21.37
C LEU A 126 -3.47 -17.95 22.54
N LEU A 127 -2.90 -19.11 22.89
CA LEU A 127 -3.12 -19.72 24.19
C LEU A 127 -1.91 -19.45 25.09
N ASN A 128 -2.00 -18.37 25.88
CA ASN A 128 -0.96 -18.01 26.84
C ASN A 128 -1.08 -18.87 28.09
N ILE A 129 -0.01 -19.61 28.40
CA ILE A 129 0.13 -20.24 29.69
C ILE A 129 1.53 -19.99 30.23
N ASN A 130 1.61 -19.53 31.47
CA ASN A 130 2.87 -19.39 32.21
C ASN A 130 3.60 -20.75 32.34
N ASN A 131 4.57 -20.85 33.25
CA ASN A 131 5.44 -22.02 33.44
C ASN A 131 4.76 -23.35 33.88
N ASP A 132 3.46 -23.54 33.73
CA ASP A 132 2.66 -24.66 34.27
C ASP A 132 2.62 -25.93 33.39
N VAL A 133 3.54 -26.06 32.43
CA VAL A 133 3.73 -27.26 31.59
C VAL A 133 5.01 -27.99 31.96
N ASP A 134 4.91 -29.30 32.19
CA ASP A 134 6.06 -30.16 32.44
C ASP A 134 6.82 -30.53 31.15
N LYS A 135 8.05 -31.05 31.33
CA LYS A 135 8.97 -31.38 30.23
C LYS A 135 8.48 -32.46 29.29
N GLU A 136 7.70 -33.43 29.78
CA GLU A 136 7.22 -34.54 28.95
C GLU A 136 6.05 -34.09 28.09
N THR A 137 5.14 -33.30 28.67
CA THR A 137 4.09 -32.63 27.91
C THR A 137 4.68 -31.78 26.78
N VAL A 138 5.73 -30.98 27.04
CA VAL A 138 6.38 -30.18 25.98
C VAL A 138 6.89 -31.05 24.84
N LYS A 139 7.56 -32.19 25.12
CA LYS A 139 8.03 -33.08 24.06
C LYS A 139 6.91 -33.65 23.20
N THR A 140 5.78 -34.01 23.81
CA THR A 140 4.60 -34.53 23.10
C THR A 140 3.98 -33.48 22.19
N LEU A 141 4.04 -32.20 22.59
CA LEU A 141 3.55 -31.08 21.77
C LEU A 141 4.46 -30.72 20.59
N LEU A 142 5.72 -31.17 20.56
CA LEU A 142 6.62 -30.86 19.44
C LEU A 142 6.30 -31.74 18.22
N PRO A 143 6.09 -31.16 17.02
CA PRO A 143 5.64 -31.91 15.85
C PRO A 143 6.80 -32.61 15.09
N HIS A 144 7.97 -32.81 15.72
CA HIS A 144 9.17 -33.32 15.04
C HIS A 144 9.04 -34.71 14.44
N SER A 145 8.23 -35.57 15.05
CA SER A 145 7.97 -36.92 14.55
C SER A 145 7.11 -36.93 13.28
N MET A 146 6.29 -35.90 13.05
CA MET A 146 5.46 -35.78 11.85
C MET A 146 6.31 -35.62 10.59
N THR A 147 7.45 -34.92 10.69
CA THR A 147 8.30 -34.52 9.56
C THR A 147 9.67 -35.20 9.55
N GLN A 148 9.88 -36.16 10.46
CA GLN A 148 11.16 -36.88 10.66
C GLN A 148 12.33 -36.00 11.14
N VAL A 149 12.07 -34.77 11.64
CA VAL A 149 13.12 -33.90 12.20
C VAL A 149 13.77 -34.53 13.43
N ASP A 150 13.01 -35.29 14.22
CA ASP A 150 13.52 -36.06 15.36
C ASP A 150 14.59 -37.08 14.93
N ARG A 151 14.39 -37.75 13.78
CA ARG A 151 15.37 -38.65 13.17
C ARG A 151 16.58 -37.89 12.64
N VAL A 152 16.40 -36.71 12.06
CA VAL A 152 17.52 -35.86 11.61
C VAL A 152 18.43 -35.49 12.79
N HIS A 153 17.86 -35.08 13.93
CA HIS A 153 18.63 -34.80 15.14
C HIS A 153 19.31 -36.06 15.69
N LYS A 154 18.56 -37.17 15.78
CA LYS A 154 19.02 -38.40 16.44
C LYS A 154 20.02 -39.20 15.61
N GLU A 155 19.75 -39.40 14.33
CA GLU A 155 20.48 -40.28 13.42
C GLU A 155 21.55 -39.52 12.63
N LEU A 156 21.23 -38.32 12.11
CA LEU A 156 22.17 -37.54 11.28
C LEU A 156 23.00 -36.53 12.07
N LYS A 157 22.65 -36.29 13.34
CA LYS A 157 23.34 -35.34 14.23
C LYS A 157 23.40 -33.92 13.67
N LEU A 158 22.39 -33.54 12.90
CA LEU A 158 22.24 -32.18 12.38
C LEU A 158 21.39 -31.37 13.37
N THR A 159 21.85 -30.18 13.70
CA THR A 159 21.25 -29.31 14.74
C THR A 159 21.13 -27.85 14.28
N GLY A 160 21.61 -27.52 13.08
CA GLY A 160 21.70 -26.15 12.59
C GLY A 160 22.96 -25.43 13.04
N LYS A 161 23.89 -26.13 13.71
CA LYS A 161 25.18 -25.58 14.09
C LYS A 161 25.87 -24.90 12.90
N ASP A 162 26.41 -23.71 13.14
CA ASP A 162 27.09 -22.83 12.17
C ASP A 162 26.18 -22.28 11.06
N MET A 163 24.84 -22.46 11.16
CA MET A 163 23.88 -21.83 10.27
C MET A 163 23.36 -20.51 10.85
N LEU A 164 23.03 -19.56 9.98
CA LEU A 164 22.33 -18.33 10.33
C LEU A 164 20.91 -18.34 9.75
N VAL A 165 19.92 -18.54 10.63
CA VAL A 165 18.50 -18.48 10.29
C VAL A 165 18.00 -17.05 10.49
N CYS A 166 17.48 -16.44 9.44
CA CYS A 166 17.04 -15.05 9.45
C CYS A 166 15.52 -14.94 9.41
N ILE A 167 14.96 -14.03 10.20
CA ILE A 167 13.52 -13.89 10.40
C ILE A 167 13.14 -12.42 10.26
N LEU A 168 12.14 -12.12 9.45
CA LEU A 168 11.50 -10.80 9.41
C LEU A 168 10.10 -10.94 10.01
N ASP A 169 9.83 -10.27 11.14
CA ASP A 169 8.58 -10.45 11.89
C ASP A 169 8.33 -9.26 12.86
N SER A 170 7.45 -9.42 13.86
CA SER A 170 6.97 -8.37 14.76
C SER A 170 7.92 -7.96 15.88
N GLY A 171 9.02 -8.69 16.04
CA GLY A 171 10.01 -8.47 17.09
C GLY A 171 10.38 -9.76 17.79
N ILE A 172 11.51 -9.74 18.51
CA ILE A 172 12.02 -10.87 19.26
C ILE A 172 12.41 -10.45 20.68
N ASP A 173 11.89 -11.14 21.70
CA ASP A 173 12.43 -11.05 23.05
C ASP A 173 13.71 -11.90 23.13
N TYR A 174 14.81 -11.35 22.63
CA TYR A 174 16.10 -12.05 22.54
C TYR A 174 16.71 -12.42 23.91
N ASP A 175 16.23 -11.79 24.98
CA ASP A 175 16.58 -12.15 26.36
C ASP A 175 15.84 -13.42 26.84
N HIS A 176 14.88 -13.93 26.06
CA HIS A 176 14.23 -15.19 26.38
C HIS A 176 15.28 -16.31 26.46
N PRO A 177 15.35 -17.10 27.55
CA PRO A 177 16.43 -18.07 27.75
C PRO A 177 16.56 -19.11 26.63
N ALA A 178 15.44 -19.48 25.99
CA ALA A 178 15.46 -20.42 24.87
C ALA A 178 16.02 -19.81 23.56
N LEU A 179 16.12 -18.48 23.48
CA LEU A 179 16.59 -17.74 22.31
C LEU A 179 18.01 -17.18 22.50
N GLY A 180 18.65 -17.45 23.64
CA GLY A 180 20.07 -17.14 23.88
C GLY A 180 20.33 -16.10 24.97
N GLY A 181 19.29 -15.46 25.51
CA GLY A 181 19.43 -14.56 26.67
C GLY A 181 20.21 -13.28 26.40
N GLY A 182 20.20 -12.77 25.16
CA GLY A 182 20.83 -11.51 24.77
C GLY A 182 20.95 -11.34 23.26
N PHE A 183 21.46 -10.18 22.84
CA PHE A 183 21.56 -9.75 21.45
C PHE A 183 22.98 -9.29 21.09
N GLY A 184 23.40 -9.59 19.85
CA GLY A 184 24.65 -9.14 19.25
C GLY A 184 25.77 -10.19 19.26
N PRO A 185 27.01 -9.79 18.94
CA PRO A 185 28.14 -10.72 18.83
C PRO A 185 28.35 -11.58 20.08
N GLY A 186 28.43 -12.89 19.90
CA GLY A 186 28.58 -13.87 21.00
C GLY A 186 27.26 -14.33 21.61
N HIS A 187 26.14 -13.69 21.27
CA HIS A 187 24.80 -14.20 21.54
C HIS A 187 24.24 -14.99 20.38
N ARG A 188 23.20 -15.76 20.66
CA ARG A 188 22.52 -16.57 19.67
C ARG A 188 21.71 -15.72 18.69
N VAL A 189 20.98 -14.72 19.19
CA VAL A 189 20.45 -13.64 18.33
C VAL A 189 21.60 -12.70 18.03
N SER A 190 22.28 -12.97 16.93
CA SER A 190 23.62 -12.45 16.65
C SER A 190 23.61 -11.13 15.88
N VAL A 191 22.55 -10.89 15.10
CA VAL A 191 22.41 -9.73 14.22
C VAL A 191 20.94 -9.40 13.99
N GLY A 192 20.64 -8.16 13.62
CA GLY A 192 19.27 -7.71 13.41
C GLY A 192 19.07 -6.23 13.65
N SER A 193 17.90 -5.73 13.32
CA SER A 193 17.48 -4.35 13.58
C SER A 193 15.96 -4.23 13.60
N ASP A 194 15.44 -3.10 14.05
CA ASP A 194 14.02 -2.75 13.88
C ASP A 194 13.94 -1.80 12.70
N THR A 195 13.53 -2.32 11.54
CA THR A 195 13.43 -1.51 10.34
C THR A 195 12.21 -0.60 10.47
N ALA A 196 11.08 -1.08 11.00
CA ALA A 196 9.86 -0.31 11.16
C ALA A 196 10.04 0.99 11.95
N ASP A 197 10.74 0.94 13.09
CA ASP A 197 10.96 2.11 13.96
C ASP A 197 12.38 2.70 13.82
N GLY A 198 13.23 2.14 12.95
CA GLY A 198 14.63 2.56 12.77
C GLY A 198 15.52 2.36 14.00
N LYS A 199 15.24 1.35 14.85
CA LYS A 199 16.02 1.07 16.07
C LYS A 199 17.13 0.05 15.80
N PRO A 200 18.26 0.11 16.53
CA PRO A 200 19.41 -0.77 16.28
C PRO A 200 19.21 -2.22 16.76
N THR A 201 18.09 -2.53 17.41
CA THR A 201 17.82 -3.88 17.93
C THR A 201 16.39 -4.30 17.61
N PRO A 202 16.13 -5.57 17.28
CA PRO A 202 14.81 -6.08 16.94
C PRO A 202 13.94 -6.43 18.17
N MET A 203 14.18 -5.79 19.33
CA MET A 203 13.53 -6.15 20.59
C MET A 203 12.01 -6.08 20.45
N ASP A 204 11.31 -7.12 20.93
CA ASP A 204 9.88 -7.06 21.15
C ASP A 204 9.60 -6.24 22.42
N SER A 205 9.27 -4.96 22.23
CA SER A 205 9.02 -4.00 23.30
C SER A 205 7.64 -3.34 23.19
N CYS A 206 6.68 -4.03 22.57
CA CYS A 206 5.34 -3.47 22.37
C CYS A 206 4.56 -3.43 23.70
N GLN A 207 3.75 -2.39 23.90
CA GLN A 207 2.92 -2.26 25.11
C GLN A 207 1.74 -3.24 25.02
N ILE A 208 1.47 -3.98 26.11
CA ILE A 208 0.30 -4.88 26.19
C ILE A 208 -0.97 -4.10 25.83
N GLY A 209 -1.79 -4.69 24.95
CA GLY A 209 -3.03 -4.08 24.45
C GLY A 209 -2.87 -3.25 23.17
N THR A 210 -1.64 -3.08 22.64
CA THR A 210 -1.43 -2.58 21.27
C THR A 210 -1.56 -3.71 20.25
N ASN A 211 -1.95 -3.38 19.01
CA ASN A 211 -2.16 -4.37 17.95
C ASN A 211 -0.90 -5.18 17.62
N GLY A 212 0.29 -4.60 17.79
CA GLY A 212 1.57 -5.25 17.53
C GLY A 212 2.13 -6.06 18.70
N ALA A 213 1.54 -6.00 19.90
CA ALA A 213 1.99 -6.77 21.07
C ALA A 213 1.53 -8.25 21.04
N SER A 214 1.73 -8.93 19.91
CA SER A 214 1.29 -10.31 19.68
C SER A 214 2.27 -11.37 20.22
N GLY A 215 3.55 -11.03 20.33
CA GLY A 215 4.62 -11.99 20.63
C GLY A 215 4.94 -12.99 19.51
N HIS A 216 4.37 -12.79 18.31
CA HIS A 216 4.47 -13.69 17.17
C HIS A 216 5.91 -13.91 16.69
N GLY A 217 6.70 -12.84 16.53
CA GLY A 217 8.08 -12.98 16.09
C GLY A 217 8.96 -13.78 17.05
N THR A 218 8.71 -13.66 18.36
CA THR A 218 9.34 -14.49 19.38
C THR A 218 8.91 -15.96 19.26
N HIS A 219 7.65 -16.23 18.90
CA HIS A 219 7.11 -17.58 18.67
C HIS A 219 7.74 -18.24 17.44
N VAL A 220 7.80 -17.51 16.32
CA VAL A 220 8.44 -17.89 15.06
C VAL A 220 9.93 -18.21 15.26
N ALA A 221 10.65 -17.40 16.04
CA ALA A 221 12.05 -17.65 16.40
C ALA A 221 12.22 -18.95 17.22
N GLY A 222 11.30 -19.22 18.14
CA GLY A 222 11.29 -20.47 18.91
C GLY A 222 11.08 -21.71 18.07
N ILE A 223 10.18 -21.68 17.08
CA ILE A 223 9.91 -22.82 16.20
C ILE A 223 11.14 -23.15 15.37
N SER A 224 11.71 -22.14 14.71
CA SER A 224 12.85 -22.32 13.81
C SER A 224 14.11 -22.74 14.56
N ALA A 225 14.43 -22.07 15.67
CA ALA A 225 15.71 -22.22 16.33
C ALA A 225 15.64 -22.09 17.87
N GLY A 226 14.54 -22.32 18.57
CA GLY A 226 14.56 -22.29 20.04
C GLY A 226 15.33 -23.45 20.69
N LYS A 227 15.93 -23.24 21.87
CA LYS A 227 16.54 -24.31 22.70
C LYS A 227 16.36 -24.00 24.19
N GLY A 228 15.26 -24.45 24.77
CA GLY A 228 14.88 -24.20 26.16
C GLY A 228 15.15 -25.40 27.07
N ALA A 229 16.34 -25.47 27.67
CA ALA A 229 16.74 -26.60 28.53
C ALA A 229 15.83 -26.80 29.77
N SER A 230 15.27 -25.71 30.32
CA SER A 230 14.36 -25.75 31.46
C SER A 230 13.04 -26.48 31.15
N LYS A 231 12.59 -26.44 29.90
CA LYS A 231 11.33 -27.03 29.42
C LYS A 231 11.52 -28.27 28.53
N SER A 232 12.76 -28.66 28.25
CA SER A 232 13.07 -29.66 27.19
C SER A 232 12.52 -29.26 25.82
N PHE A 233 12.37 -27.96 25.58
CA PHE A 233 11.91 -27.42 24.31
C PHE A 233 13.07 -27.35 23.32
N ILE A 234 12.85 -27.85 22.11
CA ILE A 234 13.77 -27.75 20.99
C ILE A 234 12.99 -27.29 19.76
N GLY A 235 13.48 -26.27 19.07
CA GLY A 235 13.04 -25.91 17.73
C GLY A 235 13.67 -26.84 16.69
N VAL A 236 13.39 -26.58 15.41
CA VAL A 236 13.87 -27.43 14.31
C VAL A 236 15.40 -27.38 14.15
N ALA A 237 16.01 -26.20 14.23
CA ALA A 237 17.46 -25.99 14.15
C ALA A 237 18.00 -25.43 15.50
N PRO A 238 18.04 -26.26 16.56
CA PRO A 238 18.24 -25.79 17.94
C PRO A 238 19.67 -25.29 18.26
N GLU A 239 20.61 -25.33 17.33
CA GLU A 239 21.95 -24.75 17.46
C GLU A 239 22.30 -23.74 16.36
N ALA A 240 21.32 -23.34 15.54
CA ALA A 240 21.49 -22.23 14.62
C ALA A 240 21.56 -20.90 15.37
N ASN A 241 22.34 -19.96 14.82
CA ASN A 241 22.27 -18.55 15.16
C ASN A 241 21.03 -17.94 14.51
N ILE A 242 20.53 -16.87 15.12
CA ILE A 242 19.34 -16.14 14.68
C ILE A 242 19.77 -14.75 14.22
N GLY A 243 19.34 -14.38 13.02
CA GLY A 243 19.27 -13.00 12.54
C GLY A 243 17.81 -12.55 12.59
N PHE A 244 17.52 -11.34 13.06
CA PHE A 244 16.13 -10.92 13.22
C PHE A 244 15.90 -9.47 12.84
N TRP A 245 14.93 -9.22 11.96
CA TRP A 245 14.50 -7.88 11.60
C TRP A 245 13.05 -7.65 12.00
N LYS A 246 12.83 -6.67 12.87
CA LYS A 246 11.48 -6.26 13.25
C LYS A 246 10.94 -5.33 12.15
N VAL A 247 9.89 -5.78 11.46
CA VAL A 247 9.27 -5.06 10.32
C VAL A 247 7.85 -4.57 10.62
N PHE A 248 7.22 -5.05 11.69
CA PHE A 248 5.90 -4.58 12.11
C PHE A 248 6.00 -3.49 13.19
N GLN A 249 5.15 -2.49 13.08
CA GLN A 249 5.01 -1.42 14.07
C GLN A 249 4.16 -1.89 15.26
N CYS A 250 4.52 -1.46 16.47
CA CYS A 250 3.80 -1.88 17.70
C CYS A 250 2.36 -1.35 17.76
N ASP A 251 2.13 -0.10 17.36
CA ASP A 251 0.82 0.54 17.56
C ASP A 251 -0.25 -0.01 16.60
N THR A 252 0.16 -0.25 15.36
CA THR A 252 -0.74 -0.64 14.26
C THR A 252 -0.75 -2.14 13.99
N GLY A 253 0.34 -2.86 14.31
CA GLY A 253 0.50 -4.27 13.93
C GLY A 253 0.66 -4.47 12.42
N VAL A 254 1.10 -3.44 11.69
CA VAL A 254 1.30 -3.48 10.23
C VAL A 254 2.78 -3.27 9.89
N ALA A 255 3.20 -3.83 8.77
CA ALA A 255 4.52 -3.67 8.18
C ALA A 255 4.39 -2.98 6.82
N ASP A 256 5.13 -1.90 6.61
CA ASP A 256 5.17 -1.22 5.32
C ASP A 256 6.11 -1.99 4.36
N ASP A 257 5.80 -2.00 3.05
CA ASP A 257 6.60 -2.76 2.08
C ASP A 257 8.07 -2.35 2.05
N ASP A 258 8.34 -1.05 2.21
CA ASP A 258 9.68 -0.52 2.24
C ASP A 258 10.47 -0.96 3.49
N ASP A 259 9.81 -1.19 4.63
CA ASP A 259 10.39 -1.76 5.84
C ASP A 259 10.74 -3.25 5.67
N ILE A 260 9.87 -4.00 5.00
CA ILE A 260 10.08 -5.43 4.67
C ILE A 260 11.22 -5.58 3.66
N MET A 261 11.22 -4.77 2.59
CA MET A 261 12.28 -4.81 1.58
C MET A 261 13.64 -4.44 2.17
N ASP A 262 13.72 -3.43 3.04
CA ASP A 262 14.96 -3.10 3.73
C ASP A 262 15.47 -4.26 4.61
N GLY A 263 14.57 -4.89 5.38
CA GLY A 263 14.92 -6.07 6.19
C GLY A 263 15.46 -7.22 5.34
N LEU A 264 14.87 -7.45 4.15
CA LEU A 264 15.30 -8.50 3.22
C LEU A 264 16.70 -8.24 2.66
N LEU A 265 16.99 -6.99 2.29
CA LEU A 265 18.31 -6.59 1.81
C LEU A 265 19.36 -6.69 2.92
N GLN A 266 19.05 -6.21 4.13
CA GLN A 266 19.94 -6.36 5.28
C GLN A 266 20.21 -7.85 5.60
N ALA A 267 19.21 -8.71 5.51
CA ALA A 267 19.39 -10.15 5.69
C ALA A 267 20.34 -10.75 4.63
N TYR A 268 20.20 -10.37 3.36
CA TYR A 268 21.11 -10.77 2.30
C TYR A 268 22.57 -10.33 2.56
N ASP A 269 22.76 -9.09 2.99
CA ASP A 269 24.08 -8.54 3.31
C ASP A 269 24.75 -9.26 4.49
N ASN A 270 23.95 -9.66 5.48
CA ASN A 270 24.42 -10.42 6.64
C ASN A 270 24.65 -11.92 6.36
N LYS A 271 24.55 -12.35 5.10
CA LYS A 271 24.87 -13.71 4.65
C LYS A 271 24.07 -14.78 5.39
N CYS A 272 22.78 -14.51 5.59
CA CYS A 272 21.82 -15.50 6.04
C CYS A 272 21.89 -16.77 5.18
N ASP A 273 21.66 -17.93 5.80
CA ASP A 273 21.58 -19.20 5.09
C ASP A 273 20.16 -19.50 4.60
N VAL A 274 19.16 -18.93 5.27
CA VAL A 274 17.74 -19.02 4.94
C VAL A 274 17.00 -17.85 5.57
N ILE A 275 15.98 -17.34 4.88
CA ILE A 275 15.07 -16.31 5.39
C ILE A 275 13.68 -16.90 5.60
N ASN A 276 13.08 -16.62 6.76
CA ASN A 276 11.66 -16.82 7.05
C ASN A 276 10.88 -15.51 6.86
N LEU A 277 9.80 -15.57 6.08
CA LEU A 277 8.78 -14.53 5.97
C LEU A 277 7.43 -15.09 6.41
N SER A 278 7.09 -14.89 7.69
CA SER A 278 5.77 -15.24 8.24
C SER A 278 4.80 -14.06 8.13
N LEU A 279 4.69 -13.51 6.93
CA LEU A 279 3.87 -12.35 6.59
C LEU A 279 3.27 -12.51 5.20
N GLY A 280 2.20 -11.76 4.93
CA GLY A 280 1.58 -11.69 3.61
C GLY A 280 0.48 -10.63 3.57
N GLY A 281 0.13 -10.19 2.36
CA GLY A 281 -1.05 -9.34 2.15
C GLY A 281 -2.36 -10.12 2.27
N GLU A 282 -3.47 -9.44 2.48
CA GLU A 282 -4.81 -10.02 2.28
C GLU A 282 -5.15 -9.95 0.78
N ASN A 283 -5.63 -11.05 0.19
CA ASN A 283 -6.15 -11.09 -1.19
C ASN A 283 -5.17 -10.59 -2.27
N GLU A 284 -3.87 -10.86 -2.18
CA GLU A 284 -2.87 -10.53 -3.21
C GLU A 284 -2.33 -11.78 -3.90
N ALA A 285 -3.10 -12.38 -4.80
CA ALA A 285 -2.76 -13.67 -5.40
C ALA A 285 -1.91 -13.55 -6.68
N TRP A 286 -1.39 -12.37 -7.02
CA TRP A 286 -0.48 -12.17 -8.17
C TRP A 286 1.00 -12.35 -7.80
N SER A 287 1.82 -12.80 -8.76
CA SER A 287 3.27 -12.98 -8.56
C SER A 287 4.10 -11.70 -8.78
N GLU A 288 3.49 -10.63 -9.30
CA GLU A 288 4.17 -9.39 -9.70
C GLU A 288 4.24 -8.29 -8.63
N THR A 289 4.00 -8.62 -7.37
CA THR A 289 4.19 -7.67 -6.27
C THR A 289 5.67 -7.35 -6.04
N GLY A 290 5.97 -6.15 -5.52
CA GLY A 290 7.37 -5.74 -5.28
C GLY A 290 8.13 -6.69 -4.33
N GLN A 291 7.42 -7.25 -3.34
CA GLN A 291 7.98 -8.25 -2.41
C GLN A 291 8.23 -9.60 -3.08
N ALA A 292 7.27 -10.11 -3.86
CA ALA A 292 7.42 -11.38 -4.56
C ALA A 292 8.61 -11.32 -5.53
N VAL A 293 8.75 -10.23 -6.29
CA VAL A 293 9.88 -10.01 -7.21
C VAL A 293 11.22 -9.97 -6.46
N LEU A 294 11.31 -9.31 -5.30
CA LEU A 294 12.55 -9.31 -4.50
C LEU A 294 12.87 -10.69 -3.94
N VAL A 295 11.86 -11.44 -3.49
CA VAL A 295 12.01 -12.84 -3.04
C VAL A 295 12.54 -13.73 -4.16
N GLU A 296 12.04 -13.58 -5.39
CA GLU A 296 12.56 -14.32 -6.55
C GLU A 296 14.05 -14.01 -6.80
N LYS A 297 14.43 -12.72 -6.81
CA LYS A 297 15.82 -12.30 -6.96
C LYS A 297 16.75 -12.86 -5.86
N LEU A 298 16.28 -12.96 -4.62
CA LEU A 298 17.04 -13.56 -3.51
C LEU A 298 17.28 -15.05 -3.73
N ASN A 299 16.25 -15.79 -4.13
CA ASN A 299 16.35 -17.21 -4.45
C ASN A 299 17.33 -17.44 -5.63
N GLU A 300 17.28 -16.62 -6.67
CA GLU A 300 18.21 -16.66 -7.81
C GLU A 300 19.68 -16.43 -7.38
N LYS A 301 19.90 -15.58 -6.38
CA LYS A 301 21.23 -15.32 -5.79
C LYS A 301 21.68 -16.39 -4.80
N GLY A 302 20.88 -17.44 -4.60
CA GLY A 302 21.24 -18.58 -3.77
C GLY A 302 20.82 -18.47 -2.31
N LEU A 303 20.00 -17.48 -1.93
CA LEU A 303 19.46 -17.34 -0.58
C LEU A 303 18.01 -17.85 -0.55
N PRO A 304 17.75 -19.05 0.01
CA PRO A 304 16.40 -19.58 0.08
C PRO A 304 15.51 -18.74 1.00
N VAL A 305 14.33 -18.39 0.51
CA VAL A 305 13.27 -17.73 1.27
C VAL A 305 12.10 -18.68 1.45
N VAL A 306 11.57 -18.77 2.67
CA VAL A 306 10.41 -19.58 3.02
C VAL A 306 9.29 -18.64 3.46
N VAL A 307 8.10 -18.79 2.87
CA VAL A 307 6.99 -17.84 3.02
C VAL A 307 5.71 -18.56 3.43
N SER A 308 5.00 -18.04 4.42
CA SER A 308 3.67 -18.53 4.81
C SER A 308 2.63 -18.31 3.71
N ALA A 309 1.79 -19.30 3.41
CA ALA A 309 0.81 -19.22 2.32
C ALA A 309 -0.40 -18.30 2.59
N SER A 310 -0.59 -17.81 3.82
CA SER A 310 -1.76 -17.08 4.35
C SER A 310 -2.82 -18.00 5.01
N ASN A 311 -3.76 -17.37 5.75
CA ASN A 311 -4.74 -18.02 6.63
C ASN A 311 -6.20 -17.80 6.19
N GLU A 312 -6.41 -17.48 4.91
CA GLU A 312 -7.72 -17.11 4.34
C GLU A 312 -8.47 -18.31 3.73
N GLY A 313 -8.05 -19.54 4.05
CA GLY A 313 -8.55 -20.76 3.43
C GLY A 313 -10.05 -20.98 3.59
N SER A 314 -10.67 -20.51 4.67
CA SER A 314 -12.12 -20.61 4.91
C SER A 314 -12.94 -19.87 3.83
N PHE A 315 -12.35 -18.87 3.18
CA PHE A 315 -13.01 -18.07 2.15
C PHE A 315 -13.07 -18.76 0.78
N GLY A 316 -12.32 -19.86 0.57
CA GLY A 316 -12.36 -20.64 -0.66
C GLY A 316 -10.99 -20.82 -1.31
N ALA A 317 -10.98 -21.21 -2.59
CA ALA A 317 -9.79 -21.22 -3.44
C ALA A 317 -9.36 -19.78 -3.80
N PHE A 318 -8.14 -19.61 -4.35
CA PHE A 318 -7.56 -18.30 -4.72
C PHE A 318 -7.29 -17.38 -3.52
N THR A 319 -6.92 -17.96 -2.39
CA THR A 319 -6.70 -17.25 -1.11
C THR A 319 -5.23 -17.23 -0.69
N VAL A 320 -4.31 -17.79 -1.50
CA VAL A 320 -2.86 -17.63 -1.29
C VAL A 320 -2.47 -16.20 -1.61
N ALA A 321 -1.60 -15.61 -0.78
CA ALA A 321 -1.22 -14.22 -0.93
C ALA A 321 0.30 -14.00 -1.04
N SER A 322 0.66 -12.90 -1.68
CA SER A 322 2.01 -12.38 -1.80
C SER A 322 2.63 -12.10 -0.42
N PRO A 323 3.93 -12.37 -0.22
CA PRO A 323 4.91 -12.76 -1.25
C PRO A 323 4.99 -14.27 -1.51
N ALA A 324 4.07 -15.07 -0.95
CA ALA A 324 4.09 -16.52 -1.13
C ALA A 324 3.71 -16.96 -2.56
N THR A 325 3.30 -16.03 -3.41
CA THR A 325 3.01 -16.18 -4.85
C THR A 325 4.26 -16.17 -5.73
N ALA A 326 5.44 -15.85 -5.17
CA ALA A 326 6.71 -15.93 -5.90
C ALA A 326 6.99 -17.35 -6.40
N LYS A 327 7.39 -17.49 -7.67
CA LYS A 327 7.44 -18.80 -8.36
C LYS A 327 8.56 -19.70 -7.86
N SER A 328 9.67 -19.10 -7.41
CA SER A 328 10.86 -19.82 -6.96
C SER A 328 10.94 -19.99 -5.44
N THR A 329 9.86 -19.73 -4.70
CA THR A 329 9.83 -19.74 -3.23
C THR A 329 9.09 -20.93 -2.65
N MET A 330 9.42 -21.29 -1.41
CA MET A 330 8.61 -22.25 -0.64
C MET A 330 7.41 -21.52 -0.04
N SER A 331 6.27 -21.61 -0.71
CA SER A 331 4.96 -21.23 -0.18
C SER A 331 4.40 -22.35 0.71
N VAL A 332 4.23 -22.10 2.00
CA VAL A 332 4.01 -23.14 3.02
C VAL A 332 2.58 -23.17 3.53
N ALA A 333 1.91 -24.31 3.32
CA ALA A 333 0.62 -24.64 3.92
C ALA A 333 0.76 -25.11 5.37
N SER A 334 -0.32 -24.98 6.15
CA SER A 334 -0.37 -25.44 7.53
C SER A 334 -1.01 -26.82 7.65
N ILE A 335 -0.39 -27.68 8.45
CA ILE A 335 -0.95 -28.94 8.94
C ILE A 335 -1.12 -28.83 10.44
N ASP A 336 -2.25 -29.32 10.93
CA ASP A 336 -2.55 -29.37 12.35
C ASP A 336 -1.63 -30.37 13.05
N ASN A 337 -1.06 -29.95 14.17
CA ASN A 337 -0.26 -30.82 15.01
C ASN A 337 -1.09 -32.00 15.54
N ASN A 338 -0.45 -33.13 15.82
CA ASN A 338 -1.13 -34.29 16.39
C ASN A 338 -1.69 -34.01 17.80
N TYR A 339 -1.04 -33.10 18.53
CA TYR A 339 -1.40 -32.73 19.88
C TYR A 339 -1.53 -31.22 19.99
N TYR A 340 -2.51 -30.78 20.77
CA TYR A 340 -2.63 -29.40 21.22
C TYR A 340 -2.50 -29.34 22.74
N LEU A 341 -2.21 -28.15 23.22
CA LEU A 341 -2.05 -27.88 24.64
C LEU A 341 -3.42 -27.60 25.25
N ALA A 342 -3.86 -28.45 26.16
CA ALA A 342 -5.13 -28.30 26.87
C ALA A 342 -4.91 -28.07 28.37
N ARG A 343 -5.90 -27.47 29.05
CA ARG A 343 -5.99 -27.44 30.52
C ARG A 343 -7.14 -28.33 30.98
N LEU A 344 -7.01 -28.97 32.14
CA LEU A 344 -8.02 -29.88 32.69
C LEU A 344 -8.90 -29.22 33.74
N PHE A 345 -10.17 -29.59 33.77
CA PHE A 345 -11.01 -29.42 34.95
C PHE A 345 -11.56 -30.77 35.42
N GLU A 346 -11.83 -30.85 36.72
CA GLU A 346 -12.49 -31.97 37.38
C GLU A 346 -13.87 -31.50 37.86
N ALA A 347 -14.95 -32.10 37.34
CA ALA A 347 -16.29 -31.94 37.88
C ALA A 347 -16.54 -33.02 38.95
N ARG A 348 -16.74 -32.60 40.19
CA ARG A 348 -17.10 -33.48 41.31
C ARG A 348 -18.60 -33.57 41.44
N ILE A 349 -19.14 -34.79 41.46
CA ILE A 349 -20.58 -35.06 41.52
C ILE A 349 -20.95 -35.41 42.96
N GLY A 350 -21.78 -34.57 43.59
CA GLY A 350 -22.23 -34.77 44.98
C GLY A 350 -21.07 -34.83 46.00
N SER A 351 -21.35 -35.38 47.18
CA SER A 351 -20.36 -35.52 48.27
C SER A 351 -19.49 -36.77 48.18
N LEU A 352 -19.79 -37.74 47.29
CA LEU A 352 -19.09 -39.01 47.19
C LEU A 352 -18.96 -39.53 45.73
N THR A 353 -17.69 -39.73 45.34
CA THR A 353 -17.10 -40.67 44.35
C THR A 353 -17.26 -40.48 42.83
N GLY A 354 -18.10 -39.57 42.30
CA GLY A 354 -18.14 -39.30 40.85
C GLY A 354 -17.16 -38.20 40.40
N LYS A 355 -16.30 -38.47 39.41
CA LYS A 355 -15.43 -37.47 38.75
C LYS A 355 -15.66 -37.47 37.24
N ILE A 356 -15.93 -36.30 36.67
CA ILE A 356 -15.87 -36.07 35.22
C ILE A 356 -14.63 -35.23 34.95
N MET A 357 -13.75 -35.72 34.09
CA MET A 357 -12.63 -34.93 33.59
C MET A 357 -13.05 -34.28 32.28
N GLY A 358 -12.72 -33.00 32.11
CA GLY A 358 -12.90 -32.30 30.85
C GLY A 358 -11.71 -31.37 30.59
N SER A 359 -11.60 -30.94 29.34
CA SER A 359 -10.66 -29.90 28.95
C SER A 359 -11.36 -28.55 28.89
N TYR A 360 -10.62 -27.48 29.16
CA TYR A 360 -11.13 -26.11 29.04
C TYR A 360 -10.10 -25.17 28.40
N VAL A 361 -10.63 -24.12 27.76
CA VAL A 361 -9.86 -23.01 27.20
C VAL A 361 -10.34 -21.70 27.83
N TYR A 362 -9.39 -20.82 28.16
CA TYR A 362 -9.64 -19.47 28.70
C TYR A 362 -9.95 -18.49 27.58
N GLN A 363 -10.90 -17.57 27.79
CA GLN A 363 -11.30 -16.60 26.76
C GLN A 363 -10.74 -15.18 26.95
N VAL A 364 -10.42 -14.76 28.17
CA VAL A 364 -10.03 -13.37 28.48
C VAL A 364 -8.54 -13.29 28.85
N GLU A 365 -7.89 -12.22 28.37
CA GLU A 365 -6.53 -11.78 28.72
C GLU A 365 -6.17 -12.06 30.20
N PRO A 366 -5.03 -12.73 30.48
CA PRO A 366 -4.64 -13.16 31.83
C PRO A 366 -4.51 -12.03 32.87
N SER A 367 -4.50 -10.77 32.45
CA SER A 367 -4.24 -9.62 33.33
C SER A 367 -5.43 -9.22 34.21
N ALA A 368 -6.66 -9.63 33.90
CA ALA A 368 -7.85 -9.25 34.69
C ALA A 368 -8.25 -10.28 35.76
N PHE A 369 -7.91 -11.57 35.59
CA PHE A 369 -8.35 -12.63 36.49
C PHE A 369 -7.29 -13.74 36.66
N ASP A 370 -6.75 -13.86 37.87
CA ASP A 370 -5.70 -14.85 38.19
C ASP A 370 -6.16 -16.33 38.11
N LEU A 371 -7.46 -16.62 38.17
CA LEU A 371 -8.09 -17.97 38.11
C LEU A 371 -9.61 -17.88 37.88
N ILE A 372 -10.22 -18.88 37.23
CA ILE A 372 -11.68 -19.12 37.30
C ILE A 372 -11.94 -19.66 38.70
N PRO A 373 -12.89 -19.08 39.45
CA PRO A 373 -13.22 -19.61 40.75
C PRO A 373 -13.68 -21.06 40.62
N HIS A 374 -13.21 -21.91 41.52
CA HIS A 374 -13.86 -23.21 41.71
C HIS A 374 -15.26 -22.96 42.26
N GLY A 375 -16.26 -23.65 41.74
CA GLY A 375 -17.64 -23.34 42.09
C GLY A 375 -18.62 -24.41 41.69
N GLU A 376 -19.77 -24.37 42.33
CA GLU A 376 -20.93 -25.15 41.91
C GLU A 376 -21.43 -24.61 40.57
N VAL A 377 -21.83 -25.50 39.66
CA VAL A 377 -22.40 -25.12 38.36
C VAL A 377 -23.91 -25.23 38.33
N VAL A 378 -24.53 -24.31 37.60
CA VAL A 378 -25.95 -24.33 37.25
C VAL A 378 -26.13 -23.92 35.80
N MET A 379 -27.24 -24.33 35.18
CA MET A 379 -27.59 -23.80 33.85
C MET A 379 -27.90 -22.30 33.96
N GLY A 380 -27.29 -21.48 33.12
CA GLY A 380 -27.42 -20.01 33.18
C GLY A 380 -28.78 -19.46 32.73
N SER A 381 -29.61 -20.29 32.10
CA SER A 381 -30.89 -19.90 31.49
C SER A 381 -32.04 -20.81 31.91
N ILE A 382 -33.23 -20.23 32.05
CA ILE A 382 -34.51 -20.94 32.18
C ILE A 382 -35.08 -21.18 30.79
N GLY A 383 -34.90 -22.40 30.26
CA GLY A 383 -35.37 -22.79 28.93
C GLY A 383 -34.37 -22.50 27.81
N ILE A 384 -34.84 -22.53 26.56
CA ILE A 384 -34.02 -22.59 25.32
C ILE A 384 -33.40 -21.26 24.84
N GLN A 385 -33.63 -20.13 25.51
CA GLN A 385 -33.14 -18.80 25.07
C GLN A 385 -31.79 -18.38 25.72
N ASN A 386 -31.04 -19.35 26.26
CA ASN A 386 -29.64 -19.25 26.68
C ASN A 386 -29.20 -17.88 27.29
N ALA A 387 -29.99 -17.28 28.19
CA ALA A 387 -29.67 -16.00 28.84
C ALA A 387 -29.53 -14.76 27.93
N CYS A 388 -30.08 -14.76 26.70
CA CYS A 388 -30.15 -13.56 25.85
C CYS A 388 -31.12 -12.48 26.36
N ASN A 389 -32.03 -12.85 27.27
CA ASN A 389 -32.97 -11.94 27.92
C ASN A 389 -32.80 -12.05 29.45
N ASN A 390 -32.62 -10.92 30.14
CA ASN A 390 -32.39 -10.87 31.60
C ASN A 390 -33.53 -11.53 32.39
N GLN A 391 -34.77 -11.52 31.87
CA GLN A 391 -35.91 -12.19 32.50
C GLN A 391 -35.88 -13.73 32.37
N LYS A 392 -34.99 -14.27 31.54
CA LYS A 392 -34.79 -15.70 31.31
C LYS A 392 -33.51 -16.23 31.96
N VAL A 393 -32.73 -15.38 32.62
CA VAL A 393 -31.59 -15.81 33.43
C VAL A 393 -32.08 -16.66 34.59
N ASN A 394 -31.39 -17.77 34.87
CA ASN A 394 -31.70 -18.62 36.02
C ASN A 394 -31.30 -17.89 37.32
N PRO A 395 -32.22 -17.60 38.26
CA PRO A 395 -31.89 -16.90 39.49
C PRO A 395 -30.93 -17.68 40.40
N GLU A 396 -30.76 -18.99 40.21
CA GLU A 396 -29.82 -19.82 40.98
C GLU A 396 -28.35 -19.58 40.61
N VAL A 397 -28.05 -18.75 39.60
CA VAL A 397 -26.67 -18.43 39.18
C VAL A 397 -25.91 -17.59 40.20
N SER A 398 -26.60 -16.89 41.11
CA SER A 398 -25.95 -16.07 42.14
C SER A 398 -24.94 -16.88 42.95
N GLU A 399 -23.70 -16.40 43.03
CA GLU A 399 -22.55 -17.04 43.68
C GLU A 399 -22.11 -18.39 43.06
N LYS A 400 -22.60 -18.73 41.86
CA LYS A 400 -22.31 -19.98 41.14
C LYS A 400 -21.73 -19.72 39.75
N ILE A 401 -21.26 -20.80 39.12
CA ILE A 401 -20.78 -20.78 37.74
C ILE A 401 -21.96 -21.08 36.81
N ALA A 402 -22.24 -20.18 35.86
CA ALA A 402 -23.31 -20.34 34.88
C ALA A 402 -22.82 -21.14 33.66
N ILE A 403 -23.50 -22.24 33.32
CA ILE A 403 -23.28 -22.97 32.07
C ILE A 403 -24.20 -22.40 30.98
N LEU A 404 -23.60 -21.98 29.87
CA LEU A 404 -24.29 -21.39 28.72
C LEU A 404 -23.97 -22.17 27.44
N VAL A 405 -24.91 -22.16 26.50
CA VAL A 405 -24.70 -22.60 25.11
C VAL A 405 -24.78 -21.33 24.26
N PRO A 406 -23.84 -21.10 23.31
CA PRO A 406 -23.92 -19.96 22.40
C PRO A 406 -25.27 -19.95 21.66
N ASP A 407 -25.84 -18.76 21.49
CA ASP A 407 -27.17 -18.57 20.92
C ASP A 407 -27.13 -17.48 19.85
N GLU A 408 -27.60 -17.77 18.64
CA GLU A 408 -27.53 -16.85 17.50
C GLU A 408 -28.41 -15.59 17.68
N SER A 409 -29.31 -15.56 18.66
CA SER A 409 -30.22 -14.43 18.89
C SER A 409 -29.58 -13.24 19.61
N CYS A 410 -28.41 -13.41 20.25
CA CYS A 410 -27.66 -12.32 20.86
C CYS A 410 -26.16 -12.64 20.93
N THR A 411 -25.31 -11.64 21.14
CA THR A 411 -23.86 -11.88 21.30
C THR A 411 -23.55 -12.62 22.60
N GLU A 412 -22.49 -13.41 22.63
CA GLU A 412 -22.07 -14.16 23.81
C GLU A 412 -21.64 -13.25 24.97
N LEU A 413 -21.11 -12.07 24.65
CA LEU A 413 -20.86 -11.00 25.61
C LEU A 413 -22.16 -10.59 26.34
N GLN A 414 -23.27 -10.45 25.62
CA GLN A 414 -24.57 -10.12 26.21
C GLN A 414 -25.04 -11.24 27.14
N GLN A 415 -24.89 -12.52 26.75
CA GLN A 415 -25.25 -13.64 27.61
C GLN A 415 -24.43 -13.63 28.92
N VAL A 416 -23.13 -13.33 28.83
CA VAL A 416 -22.21 -13.21 29.98
C VAL A 416 -22.60 -12.04 30.89
N GLN A 417 -22.88 -10.86 30.33
CA GLN A 417 -23.32 -9.69 31.09
C GLN A 417 -24.60 -9.98 31.86
N ASN A 418 -25.58 -10.64 31.24
CA ASN A 418 -26.87 -10.92 31.86
C ASN A 418 -26.74 -11.86 33.07
N VAL A 419 -25.90 -12.90 33.00
CA VAL A 419 -25.67 -13.79 34.14
C VAL A 419 -24.76 -13.15 35.20
N ALA A 420 -23.83 -12.29 34.80
CA ALA A 420 -23.01 -11.51 35.73
C ALA A 420 -23.86 -10.54 36.57
N GLU A 421 -24.81 -9.83 35.94
CA GLU A 421 -25.78 -8.97 36.62
C GLU A 421 -26.67 -9.75 37.62
N ALA A 422 -26.94 -11.03 37.32
CA ALA A 422 -27.65 -11.94 38.22
C ALA A 422 -26.77 -12.57 39.32
N GLY A 423 -25.49 -12.18 39.42
CA GLY A 423 -24.58 -12.58 40.50
C GLY A 423 -23.72 -13.81 40.22
N ALA A 424 -23.63 -14.27 38.97
CA ALA A 424 -22.71 -15.36 38.61
C ALA A 424 -21.25 -14.98 38.89
N ILE A 425 -20.46 -15.93 39.40
CA ILE A 425 -19.03 -15.73 39.70
C ILE A 425 -18.13 -16.18 38.54
N GLY A 426 -18.69 -16.80 37.51
CA GLY A 426 -18.00 -17.23 36.30
C GLY A 426 -18.96 -17.87 35.30
N VAL A 427 -18.50 -18.03 34.07
CA VAL A 427 -19.27 -18.61 32.95
C VAL A 427 -18.50 -19.76 32.32
N VAL A 428 -19.23 -20.84 32.01
CA VAL A 428 -18.77 -21.98 31.22
C VAL A 428 -19.63 -22.07 29.96
N PHE A 429 -19.07 -21.74 28.81
CA PHE A 429 -19.66 -22.04 27.52
C PHE A 429 -19.46 -23.50 27.13
N VAL A 430 -20.45 -24.08 26.48
CA VAL A 430 -20.32 -25.36 25.79
C VAL A 430 -19.82 -25.10 24.38
N ALA A 431 -18.75 -25.79 23.96
CA ALA A 431 -18.25 -25.69 22.59
C ALA A 431 -19.34 -26.04 21.56
N GLY A 432 -19.37 -25.33 20.43
CA GLY A 432 -20.23 -25.65 19.29
C GLY A 432 -19.77 -26.88 18.50
N THR A 433 -18.52 -27.31 18.70
CA THR A 433 -17.85 -28.44 18.04
C THR A 433 -17.32 -29.46 19.08
N GLU A 434 -16.76 -30.58 18.64
CA GLU A 434 -16.10 -31.54 19.56
C GLU A 434 -14.75 -31.02 20.10
N ALA A 435 -14.10 -30.08 19.39
CA ALA A 435 -12.93 -29.36 19.87
C ALA A 435 -13.34 -28.26 20.86
N VAL A 436 -12.46 -27.91 21.80
CA VAL A 436 -12.72 -26.81 22.73
C VAL A 436 -12.22 -25.52 22.10
N ASP A 437 -13.04 -24.92 21.25
CA ASP A 437 -12.73 -23.60 20.71
C ASP A 437 -13.14 -22.50 21.71
N ALA A 438 -12.33 -21.44 21.81
CA ALA A 438 -12.71 -20.26 22.57
C ALA A 438 -13.95 -19.61 21.90
N VAL A 439 -14.96 -19.24 22.68
CA VAL A 439 -16.08 -18.42 22.19
C VAL A 439 -15.62 -16.97 22.19
N GLY A 440 -16.03 -16.16 21.20
CA GLY A 440 -15.49 -14.84 20.89
C GLY A 440 -15.81 -13.71 21.88
N VAL A 441 -15.60 -13.92 23.19
CA VAL A 441 -15.84 -12.91 24.24
C VAL A 441 -14.54 -12.14 24.52
N GLN A 442 -14.41 -10.93 23.97
CA GLN A 442 -13.18 -10.14 24.05
C GLN A 442 -12.95 -9.45 25.40
N VAL A 443 -14.01 -9.05 26.12
CA VAL A 443 -13.95 -8.38 27.43
C VAL A 443 -15.10 -8.85 28.30
N SER A 444 -14.85 -9.24 29.55
CA SER A 444 -15.89 -9.69 30.47
C SER A 444 -15.66 -9.19 31.90
N SER A 445 -16.74 -8.98 32.65
CA SER A 445 -16.71 -8.62 34.07
C SER A 445 -16.47 -9.82 35.00
N ILE A 446 -16.65 -11.05 34.51
CA ILE A 446 -16.44 -12.31 35.24
C ILE A 446 -15.66 -13.32 34.38
N PRO A 447 -14.91 -14.29 34.96
CA PRO A 447 -14.14 -15.27 34.19
C PRO A 447 -15.01 -16.13 33.27
N VAL A 448 -14.54 -16.37 32.04
CA VAL A 448 -15.25 -17.18 31.03
C VAL A 448 -14.34 -18.29 30.48
N VAL A 449 -14.88 -19.50 30.38
CA VAL A 449 -14.23 -20.65 29.71
C VAL A 449 -15.15 -21.37 28.77
N THR A 450 -14.56 -22.09 27.81
CA THR A 450 -15.27 -23.12 27.04
C THR A 450 -14.92 -24.51 27.56
N ILE A 451 -15.89 -25.44 27.60
CA ILE A 451 -15.66 -26.88 27.85
C ILE A 451 -16.08 -27.73 26.66
N ASN A 452 -15.50 -28.93 26.53
CA ASN A 452 -15.85 -29.86 25.47
C ASN A 452 -17.26 -30.46 25.65
N VAL A 453 -17.93 -30.71 24.51
CA VAL A 453 -19.30 -31.28 24.45
C VAL A 453 -19.45 -32.59 25.24
N PRO A 454 -18.49 -33.55 25.20
CA PRO A 454 -18.61 -34.78 25.99
C PRO A 454 -18.69 -34.53 27.50
N ALA A 455 -17.85 -33.64 28.05
CA ALA A 455 -17.89 -33.33 29.48
C ALA A 455 -19.19 -32.61 29.85
N PHE A 456 -19.66 -31.67 29.01
CA PHE A 456 -20.95 -31.02 29.21
C PHE A 456 -22.12 -32.03 29.24
N LYS A 457 -22.14 -33.01 28.32
CA LYS A 457 -23.21 -34.02 28.28
C LYS A 457 -23.33 -34.79 29.60
N GLU A 458 -22.21 -35.17 30.20
CA GLU A 458 -22.20 -35.86 31.50
C GLU A 458 -22.57 -34.91 32.65
N ILE A 459 -22.08 -33.66 32.66
CA ILE A 459 -22.49 -32.64 33.65
C ILE A 459 -24.00 -32.38 33.58
N ALA A 460 -24.54 -32.16 32.38
CA ALA A 460 -25.95 -31.90 32.16
C ALA A 460 -26.85 -33.06 32.59
N LYS A 461 -26.37 -34.30 32.47
CA LYS A 461 -27.07 -35.50 32.96
C LYS A 461 -27.18 -35.50 34.49
N GLU A 462 -26.15 -35.07 35.20
CA GLU A 462 -26.17 -34.97 36.66
C GLU A 462 -26.99 -33.77 37.15
N LEU A 463 -26.91 -32.62 36.47
CA LEU A 463 -27.75 -31.47 36.78
C LEU A 463 -29.24 -31.77 36.58
N LYS A 464 -29.61 -32.54 35.53
CA LYS A 464 -30.99 -33.03 35.34
C LYS A 464 -31.51 -33.91 36.48
N LYS A 465 -30.61 -34.64 37.15
CA LYS A 465 -30.95 -35.44 38.34
C LYS A 465 -31.04 -34.60 39.63
N LYS A 466 -30.82 -33.28 39.53
CA LYS A 466 -30.69 -32.35 40.67
C LYS A 466 -29.51 -32.69 41.60
N THR A 467 -28.47 -33.34 41.06
CA THR A 467 -27.23 -33.58 41.78
C THR A 467 -26.34 -32.34 41.68
N SER A 468 -25.78 -31.89 42.80
CA SER A 468 -24.80 -30.80 42.81
C SER A 468 -23.53 -31.22 42.06
N VAL A 469 -23.03 -30.34 41.20
CA VAL A 469 -21.79 -30.54 40.44
C VAL A 469 -20.87 -29.37 40.73
N PHE A 470 -19.63 -29.66 41.13
CA PHE A 470 -18.64 -28.65 41.50
C PHE A 470 -17.41 -28.74 40.59
N LEU A 471 -17.05 -27.65 39.92
CA LEU A 471 -15.89 -27.62 39.00
C LEU A 471 -14.62 -27.19 39.73
N HIS A 472 -13.57 -27.98 39.55
CA HIS A 472 -12.20 -27.69 39.97
C HIS A 472 -11.30 -27.56 38.73
N PHE A 473 -10.75 -26.36 38.50
CA PHE A 473 -9.88 -26.07 37.36
C PHE A 473 -8.40 -26.29 37.72
N SER A 474 -7.69 -27.08 36.92
CA SER A 474 -6.23 -27.24 37.02
C SER A 474 -5.51 -26.15 36.22
N ARG A 475 -4.39 -25.67 36.73
CA ARG A 475 -3.45 -24.83 35.99
C ARG A 475 -2.47 -25.62 35.12
N ALA A 476 -2.25 -26.90 35.44
CA ALA A 476 -1.32 -27.74 34.71
C ALA A 476 -1.80 -27.97 33.27
N GLY A 477 -0.94 -27.64 32.32
CA GLY A 477 -1.14 -27.95 30.91
C GLY A 477 -0.76 -29.39 30.60
N PHE A 478 -1.50 -30.03 29.70
CA PHE A 478 -1.22 -31.39 29.21
C PHE A 478 -1.41 -31.45 27.69
N ALA A 479 -0.78 -32.42 27.05
CA ALA A 479 -0.93 -32.66 25.63
C ALA A 479 -2.20 -33.48 25.39
N GLN A 480 -3.08 -32.98 24.54
CA GLN A 480 -4.32 -33.65 24.13
C GLN A 480 -4.28 -33.90 22.63
N GLU A 481 -4.67 -35.10 22.19
CA GLU A 481 -4.78 -35.42 20.77
C GLU A 481 -5.80 -34.49 20.09
N LEU A 482 -5.41 -33.95 18.94
CA LEU A 482 -6.26 -33.12 18.11
C LEU A 482 -6.95 -33.99 17.06
N SER A 483 -8.28 -33.88 16.93
CA SER A 483 -9.06 -34.70 16.00
C SER A 483 -8.74 -34.41 14.52
N THR A 484 -8.27 -33.20 14.23
CA THR A 484 -7.76 -32.75 12.92
C THR A 484 -6.25 -32.93 12.78
N GLY A 485 -5.57 -33.48 13.79
CA GLY A 485 -4.13 -33.69 13.78
C GLY A 485 -3.66 -34.52 12.57
N GLY A 486 -2.60 -34.04 11.93
CA GLY A 486 -2.05 -34.64 10.71
C GLY A 486 -2.80 -34.31 9.43
N TYR A 487 -3.85 -33.48 9.48
CA TYR A 487 -4.55 -32.98 8.29
C TYR A 487 -4.21 -31.51 8.01
N VAL A 488 -4.43 -31.06 6.76
CA VAL A 488 -4.27 -29.64 6.39
C VAL A 488 -5.23 -28.78 7.20
N SER A 489 -4.70 -27.78 7.90
CA SER A 489 -5.48 -26.85 8.72
C SER A 489 -6.57 -26.18 7.90
N GLU A 490 -7.76 -25.99 8.48
CA GLU A 490 -8.92 -25.43 7.75
C GLU A 490 -8.66 -24.02 7.21
N PHE A 491 -8.01 -23.19 8.03
CA PHE A 491 -7.61 -21.82 7.72
C PHE A 491 -6.52 -21.72 6.67
N SER A 492 -5.74 -22.79 6.40
CA SER A 492 -4.63 -22.71 5.46
C SER A 492 -5.14 -22.26 4.09
N SER A 493 -4.60 -21.16 3.57
CA SER A 493 -4.97 -20.61 2.28
C SER A 493 -4.85 -21.64 1.16
N VAL A 494 -5.77 -21.54 0.21
CA VAL A 494 -5.97 -22.52 -0.86
C VAL A 494 -5.71 -21.83 -2.18
N GLY A 495 -4.84 -22.41 -2.99
CA GLY A 495 -4.55 -21.87 -4.30
C GLY A 495 -5.61 -22.25 -5.34
N PRO A 496 -5.24 -22.19 -6.62
CA PRO A 496 -3.97 -21.67 -7.11
C PRO A 496 -3.83 -20.16 -6.88
N ASN A 497 -2.70 -19.58 -7.24
CA ASN A 497 -2.58 -18.12 -7.33
C ASN A 497 -3.34 -17.60 -8.60
N ASN A 498 -3.39 -16.28 -8.82
CA ASN A 498 -4.10 -15.70 -9.97
C ASN A 498 -3.47 -16.02 -11.32
N ASP A 499 -2.19 -16.35 -11.35
CA ASP A 499 -1.46 -16.82 -12.55
C ASP A 499 -1.84 -18.26 -12.94
N LEU A 500 -2.63 -18.95 -12.11
CA LEU A 500 -2.86 -20.39 -12.13
C LEU A 500 -1.57 -21.20 -11.95
N ASP A 501 -0.64 -20.71 -11.14
CA ASP A 501 0.48 -21.51 -10.65
C ASP A 501 0.10 -22.26 -9.36
N LEU A 502 0.69 -23.44 -9.19
CA LEU A 502 0.44 -24.32 -8.06
C LEU A 502 1.03 -23.72 -6.77
N HIS A 503 0.13 -23.19 -5.94
CA HIS A 503 0.39 -22.77 -4.56
C HIS A 503 -0.71 -23.32 -3.63
N PRO A 504 -0.45 -23.47 -2.32
CA PRO A 504 0.87 -23.52 -1.70
C PRO A 504 1.70 -24.66 -2.28
N THR A 505 3.01 -24.59 -2.12
CA THR A 505 3.96 -25.49 -2.80
C THR A 505 4.31 -26.72 -1.97
N ILE A 506 4.22 -26.62 -0.65
CA ILE A 506 4.52 -27.69 0.32
C ILE A 506 3.78 -27.40 1.63
N ALA A 507 3.65 -28.39 2.51
CA ALA A 507 3.00 -28.25 3.81
C ALA A 507 3.95 -28.59 4.97
N GLY A 508 3.70 -27.97 6.13
CA GLY A 508 4.38 -28.28 7.38
C GLY A 508 3.51 -28.04 8.61
N PRO A 509 3.94 -28.48 9.81
CA PRO A 509 3.20 -28.27 11.04
C PRO A 509 3.01 -26.78 11.34
N GLY A 510 1.76 -26.31 11.42
CA GLY A 510 1.41 -24.92 11.66
C GLY A 510 0.15 -24.69 12.51
N GLY A 511 -0.69 -25.71 12.72
CA GLY A 511 -1.81 -25.64 13.66
C GLY A 511 -1.40 -26.14 15.04
N GLU A 512 -1.79 -25.41 16.10
CA GLU A 512 -1.58 -25.75 17.51
C GLU A 512 -0.11 -25.97 17.89
N ILE A 513 0.75 -25.04 17.47
CA ILE A 513 2.19 -25.12 17.68
C ILE A 513 2.60 -24.45 18.98
N PHE A 514 3.09 -25.24 19.93
CA PHE A 514 3.68 -24.75 21.17
C PHE A 514 5.09 -24.18 20.92
N SER A 515 5.34 -22.94 21.33
CA SER A 515 6.66 -22.28 21.19
C SER A 515 6.85 -21.19 22.24
N THR A 516 7.92 -20.41 22.10
CA THR A 516 8.26 -19.27 22.95
C THR A 516 7.33 -18.09 22.74
N LEU A 517 7.08 -17.33 23.79
CA LEU A 517 6.46 -16.01 23.76
C LEU A 517 7.39 -15.01 24.46
N PRO A 518 7.21 -13.70 24.28
CA PRO A 518 7.90 -12.72 25.09
C PRO A 518 7.66 -12.95 26.59
N ARG A 519 8.67 -12.67 27.41
CA ARG A 519 8.60 -12.83 28.86
C ARG A 519 7.48 -12.00 29.49
N TYR A 520 7.22 -10.81 28.94
CA TYR A 520 6.16 -9.91 29.44
C TYR A 520 4.74 -10.42 29.18
N ILE A 521 4.56 -11.38 28.25
CA ILE A 521 3.30 -12.10 28.03
C ILE A 521 3.38 -13.58 28.41
N GLY A 522 4.27 -14.00 29.30
CA GLY A 522 4.21 -15.35 29.90
C GLY A 522 5.19 -16.40 29.32
N SER A 523 6.10 -16.01 28.43
CA SER A 523 7.25 -16.83 27.93
C SER A 523 6.93 -18.05 27.05
N TRP A 524 5.75 -18.67 27.15
CA TRP A 524 5.40 -19.88 26.40
C TRP A 524 3.93 -19.90 26.02
N GLY A 525 3.61 -20.48 24.86
CA GLY A 525 2.22 -20.63 24.45
C GLY A 525 2.06 -21.32 23.10
N SER A 526 0.81 -21.59 22.74
CA SER A 526 0.45 -22.15 21.44
C SER A 526 -0.09 -21.07 20.50
N MET A 527 0.28 -21.18 19.23
CA MET A 527 -0.28 -20.40 18.12
C MET A 527 -0.59 -21.31 16.93
N SER A 528 -1.58 -20.90 16.14
CA SER A 528 -2.01 -21.56 14.91
C SER A 528 -1.89 -20.60 13.73
N GLY A 529 -1.29 -21.05 12.63
CA GLY A 529 -1.14 -20.28 11.40
C GLY A 529 -0.13 -20.88 10.42
N THR A 530 -0.25 -20.54 9.13
CA THR A 530 0.83 -20.81 8.16
C THR A 530 2.13 -20.10 8.55
N SER A 531 2.03 -19.03 9.34
CA SER A 531 3.15 -18.34 10.02
C SER A 531 3.94 -19.20 10.99
N MET A 532 3.39 -20.32 11.48
CA MET A 532 4.10 -21.31 12.31
C MET A 532 4.71 -22.42 11.45
N ALA A 533 4.08 -22.75 10.30
CA ALA A 533 4.61 -23.75 9.36
C ALA A 533 5.84 -23.24 8.59
N ALA A 534 5.86 -21.96 8.18
CA ALA A 534 6.99 -21.35 7.50
C ALA A 534 8.31 -21.39 8.31
N PRO A 535 8.37 -21.00 9.60
CA PRO A 535 9.62 -21.08 10.38
C PRO A 535 10.02 -22.50 10.70
N TYR A 536 9.06 -23.43 10.74
CA TYR A 536 9.35 -24.85 10.85
C TYR A 536 10.14 -25.34 9.63
N LEU A 537 9.66 -25.01 8.42
CA LEU A 537 10.37 -25.34 7.18
C LEU A 537 11.68 -24.56 7.04
N THR A 538 11.75 -23.33 7.51
CA THR A 538 12.99 -22.54 7.56
C THR A 538 14.07 -23.25 8.36
N GLY A 539 13.75 -23.75 9.56
CA GLY A 539 14.68 -24.56 10.34
C GLY A 539 15.07 -25.85 9.62
N ALA A 540 14.15 -26.48 8.90
CA ALA A 540 14.42 -27.68 8.11
C ALA A 540 15.37 -27.40 6.93
N VAL A 541 15.22 -26.26 6.25
CA VAL A 541 16.15 -25.78 5.22
C VAL A 541 17.54 -25.58 5.83
N ALA A 542 17.66 -24.97 7.01
CA ALA A 542 18.95 -24.81 7.68
C ALA A 542 19.64 -26.16 7.97
N LEU A 543 18.89 -27.17 8.45
CA LEU A 543 19.42 -28.53 8.64
C LEU A 543 19.85 -29.18 7.32
N PHE A 544 19.07 -28.99 6.26
CA PHE A 544 19.41 -29.50 4.93
C PHE A 544 20.68 -28.84 4.38
N VAL A 545 20.78 -27.51 4.42
CA VAL A 545 21.98 -26.77 4.01
C VAL A 545 23.19 -27.21 4.83
N GLN A 546 23.03 -27.43 6.15
CA GLN A 546 24.09 -27.98 7.00
C GLN A 546 24.57 -29.35 6.50
N ALA A 547 23.65 -30.24 6.10
CA ALA A 547 24.00 -31.57 5.59
C ALA A 547 24.88 -31.51 4.33
N TRP A 548 24.63 -30.58 3.42
CA TRP A 548 25.45 -30.37 2.21
C TRP A 548 26.77 -29.67 2.53
N LYS A 549 26.76 -28.66 3.40
CA LYS A 549 27.99 -27.98 3.86
C LYS A 549 28.96 -28.96 4.54
N ASN A 550 28.46 -29.88 5.37
CA ASN A 550 29.28 -30.92 6.00
C ASN A 550 29.93 -31.87 4.98
N LYS A 551 29.36 -32.01 3.78
CA LYS A 551 29.93 -32.77 2.65
C LYS A 551 30.87 -31.91 1.77
N GLY A 552 31.07 -30.63 2.10
CA GLY A 552 31.81 -29.68 1.26
C GLY A 552 31.10 -29.30 -0.03
N GLN A 553 29.77 -29.48 -0.09
CA GLN A 553 28.95 -29.23 -1.26
C GLN A 553 28.11 -27.97 -1.08
N LYS A 554 27.90 -27.23 -2.19
CA LYS A 554 26.92 -26.15 -2.25
C LYS A 554 25.60 -26.71 -2.75
N VAL A 555 24.52 -26.04 -2.36
CA VAL A 555 23.17 -26.40 -2.79
C VAL A 555 22.41 -25.13 -3.20
N THR A 556 21.59 -25.22 -4.24
CA THR A 556 20.79 -24.09 -4.74
C THR A 556 19.40 -24.11 -4.09
N PRO A 557 18.75 -22.96 -3.87
CA PRO A 557 17.39 -22.89 -3.35
C PRO A 557 16.41 -23.77 -4.13
N GLN A 558 16.48 -23.72 -5.47
CA GLN A 558 15.67 -24.55 -6.34
C GLN A 558 15.82 -26.05 -6.02
N PHE A 559 17.04 -26.55 -5.86
CA PHE A 559 17.24 -27.96 -5.54
C PHE A 559 16.70 -28.33 -4.16
N ILE A 560 16.87 -27.46 -3.14
CA ILE A 560 16.30 -27.71 -1.80
C ILE A 560 14.77 -27.85 -1.92
N PHE A 561 14.14 -26.93 -2.62
CA PHE A 561 12.70 -26.92 -2.84
C PHE A 561 12.23 -28.18 -3.60
N GLU A 562 12.84 -28.48 -4.75
CA GLU A 562 12.49 -29.64 -5.56
C GLU A 562 12.67 -30.96 -4.76
N GLN A 563 13.75 -31.08 -3.99
CA GLN A 563 13.98 -32.23 -3.11
C GLN A 563 12.95 -32.37 -2.01
N PHE A 564 12.59 -31.27 -1.35
CA PHE A 564 11.56 -31.29 -0.30
C PHE A 564 10.21 -31.72 -0.87
N GLN A 565 9.84 -31.26 -2.06
CA GLN A 565 8.60 -31.67 -2.72
C GLN A 565 8.62 -33.12 -3.19
N ASN A 566 9.73 -33.59 -3.76
CA ASN A 566 9.87 -34.95 -4.26
C ASN A 566 9.54 -36.01 -3.18
N TYR A 567 9.95 -35.76 -1.94
CA TYR A 567 9.81 -36.69 -0.81
C TYR A 567 8.76 -36.29 0.23
N ALA A 568 7.95 -35.26 -0.06
CA ALA A 568 6.83 -34.91 0.80
C ALA A 568 5.79 -36.04 0.83
N VAL A 569 5.12 -36.22 1.97
CA VAL A 569 4.06 -37.22 2.14
C VAL A 569 2.70 -36.57 1.92
N GLN A 570 1.90 -37.13 1.01
CA GLN A 570 0.57 -36.61 0.72
C GLN A 570 -0.40 -36.93 1.85
N ILE A 571 -1.13 -35.91 2.28
CA ILE A 571 -2.12 -35.94 3.34
C ILE A 571 -3.51 -36.13 2.76
N ASN A 572 -4.38 -36.82 3.48
CA ASN A 572 -5.77 -37.04 3.07
C ASN A 572 -6.65 -35.81 3.38
N ALA A 573 -7.78 -35.67 2.71
CA ALA A 573 -8.61 -34.45 2.71
C ALA A 573 -9.36 -34.13 4.01
N GLY A 574 -8.96 -34.76 5.12
CA GLY A 574 -9.48 -34.51 6.46
C GLY A 574 -10.17 -35.72 7.09
N PRO A 575 -10.62 -35.58 8.36
CA PRO A 575 -11.20 -36.68 9.14
C PRO A 575 -12.47 -37.30 8.52
N LEU A 576 -13.23 -36.55 7.72
CA LEU A 576 -14.43 -37.03 7.01
C LEU A 576 -14.12 -37.69 5.66
N HIS A 577 -12.88 -37.57 5.18
CA HIS A 577 -12.44 -38.01 3.85
C HIS A 577 -11.11 -38.78 3.93
N LYS A 578 -10.98 -39.68 4.92
CA LYS A 578 -9.74 -40.39 5.26
C LYS A 578 -9.16 -41.26 4.14
N ASP A 579 -9.96 -41.65 3.15
CA ASP A 579 -9.54 -42.58 2.09
C ASP A 579 -9.07 -41.86 0.82
N ILE A 580 -9.05 -40.52 0.80
CA ILE A 580 -8.77 -39.73 -0.41
C ILE A 580 -7.76 -38.65 -0.09
N VAL A 581 -6.72 -38.57 -0.93
CA VAL A 581 -5.67 -37.57 -0.87
C VAL A 581 -6.23 -36.17 -1.09
N ASP A 582 -5.80 -35.20 -0.29
CA ASP A 582 -6.20 -33.81 -0.44
C ASP A 582 -5.61 -33.19 -1.73
N ASN A 583 -6.29 -32.18 -2.27
CA ASN A 583 -5.88 -31.56 -3.52
C ASN A 583 -4.51 -30.85 -3.36
N PRO A 584 -3.60 -30.94 -4.34
CA PRO A 584 -2.34 -30.19 -4.32
C PRO A 584 -2.48 -28.69 -4.11
N ILE A 585 -3.58 -28.04 -4.54
CA ILE A 585 -3.79 -26.60 -4.28
C ILE A 585 -4.07 -26.29 -2.78
N ARG A 586 -4.12 -27.30 -1.91
CA ARG A 586 -4.25 -27.15 -0.44
C ARG A 586 -2.96 -27.49 0.31
N GLN A 587 -2.23 -28.50 -0.16
CA GLN A 587 -1.07 -29.06 0.54
C GLN A 587 0.24 -29.00 -0.23
N GLY A 588 0.21 -28.51 -1.47
CA GLY A 588 1.34 -28.58 -2.39
C GLY A 588 1.75 -30.03 -2.67
N ALA A 589 3.04 -30.31 -2.52
CA ALA A 589 3.57 -31.67 -2.60
C ALA A 589 3.18 -32.57 -1.42
N GLY A 590 2.66 -32.01 -0.33
CA GLY A 590 2.34 -32.69 0.92
C GLY A 590 3.22 -32.23 2.08
N MET A 591 3.16 -32.98 3.18
CA MET A 591 3.94 -32.70 4.39
C MET A 591 5.42 -33.04 4.21
N LEU A 592 6.31 -32.12 4.54
CA LEU A 592 7.76 -32.35 4.52
C LEU A 592 8.17 -33.64 5.26
N GLN A 593 9.07 -34.43 4.67
CA GLN A 593 9.80 -35.53 5.33
C GLN A 593 11.32 -35.28 5.21
N LEU A 594 11.89 -34.56 6.19
CA LEU A 594 13.24 -33.99 6.07
C LEU A 594 14.34 -35.06 6.05
N TYR A 595 14.22 -36.11 6.86
CA TYR A 595 15.23 -37.18 6.90
C TYR A 595 15.30 -37.88 5.53
N ASP A 596 14.15 -38.25 4.98
CA ASP A 596 14.08 -38.86 3.66
C ASP A 596 14.64 -37.91 2.58
N ALA A 597 14.27 -36.62 2.58
CA ALA A 597 14.81 -35.64 1.64
C ALA A 597 16.36 -35.51 1.69
N ILE A 598 16.98 -35.65 2.87
CA ILE A 598 18.45 -35.59 3.01
C ILE A 598 19.13 -36.89 2.52
N GLN A 599 18.49 -38.04 2.76
CA GLN A 599 19.09 -39.36 2.51
C GLN A 599 18.93 -39.82 1.07
N GLN A 600 17.83 -39.45 0.42
CA GLN A 600 17.54 -39.92 -0.92
C GLN A 600 18.41 -39.19 -1.96
N THR A 601 18.71 -39.89 -3.05
CA THR A 601 19.71 -39.45 -4.06
C THR A 601 19.12 -39.29 -5.46
N VAL A 602 17.86 -39.65 -5.64
CA VAL A 602 17.12 -39.44 -6.88
C VAL A 602 16.45 -38.07 -6.80
N HIS A 603 16.42 -37.37 -7.92
CA HIS A 603 15.87 -36.02 -8.01
C HIS A 603 15.00 -35.90 -9.26
N ILE A 604 13.83 -35.29 -9.13
CA ILE A 604 12.92 -35.02 -10.23
C ILE A 604 12.67 -33.51 -10.33
N SER A 605 13.02 -32.95 -11.50
CA SER A 605 12.82 -31.54 -11.84
C SER A 605 12.10 -31.39 -13.21
N PRO A 606 11.14 -30.47 -13.37
CA PRO A 606 10.54 -29.65 -12.29
C PRO A 606 9.78 -30.54 -11.29
N SER A 607 9.69 -30.11 -10.04
CA SER A 607 9.07 -30.86 -8.94
C SER A 607 7.56 -30.64 -8.81
N GLN A 608 6.96 -29.79 -9.63
CA GLN A 608 5.50 -29.56 -9.70
C GLN A 608 5.06 -29.24 -11.14
N ILE A 609 3.78 -29.44 -11.44
CA ILE A 609 3.18 -29.17 -12.76
C ILE A 609 1.89 -28.35 -12.60
N SER A 610 1.84 -27.18 -13.23
CA SER A 610 0.61 -26.41 -13.42
C SER A 610 0.11 -26.64 -14.85
N PHE A 611 -1.01 -27.37 -15.03
CA PHE A 611 -1.67 -27.53 -16.33
C PHE A 611 -2.60 -26.33 -16.67
N ASN A 612 -2.68 -25.33 -15.77
CA ASN A 612 -3.43 -24.07 -15.83
C ASN A 612 -4.85 -24.24 -16.41
N ASP A 613 -5.28 -23.30 -17.26
CA ASP A 613 -6.46 -23.42 -18.10
C ASP A 613 -6.17 -24.40 -19.25
N THR A 614 -6.25 -25.69 -18.93
CA THR A 614 -5.97 -26.79 -19.84
C THR A 614 -6.96 -26.87 -21.00
N ALA A 615 -8.14 -26.26 -20.85
CA ALA A 615 -9.17 -26.22 -21.87
C ALA A 615 -8.85 -25.19 -22.97
N SER A 616 -8.17 -24.08 -22.62
CA SER A 616 -7.90 -22.97 -23.52
C SER A 616 -6.56 -23.07 -24.27
N VAL A 617 -5.50 -23.61 -23.65
CA VAL A 617 -4.13 -23.49 -24.20
C VAL A 617 -3.45 -24.86 -24.34
N GLN A 618 -2.98 -25.17 -25.56
CA GLN A 618 -2.34 -26.46 -25.85
C GLN A 618 -0.95 -26.61 -25.22
N GLN A 619 -0.24 -25.50 -25.00
CA GLN A 619 1.15 -25.50 -24.52
C GLN A 619 1.29 -26.09 -23.11
N TYR A 620 0.25 -25.96 -22.28
CA TYR A 620 0.27 -26.47 -20.92
C TYR A 620 -0.06 -27.96 -20.85
N LYS A 621 -0.49 -28.63 -21.93
CA LYS A 621 -0.94 -30.03 -21.84
C LYS A 621 0.18 -31.05 -21.68
N THR A 622 1.44 -30.67 -21.91
CA THR A 622 2.57 -31.61 -21.95
C THR A 622 3.77 -31.01 -21.24
N HIS A 623 4.26 -31.73 -20.24
CA HIS A 623 5.44 -31.38 -19.46
C HIS A 623 6.47 -32.51 -19.53
N VAL A 624 7.74 -32.17 -19.36
CA VAL A 624 8.84 -33.14 -19.35
C VAL A 624 9.54 -33.07 -18.01
N LEU A 625 9.51 -34.17 -17.28
CA LEU A 625 10.21 -34.36 -16.01
C LEU A 625 11.57 -34.99 -16.28
N THR A 626 12.62 -34.44 -15.67
CA THR A 626 13.98 -34.98 -15.70
C THR A 626 14.29 -35.64 -14.37
N ILE A 627 14.52 -36.94 -14.39
CA ILE A 627 14.83 -37.78 -13.24
C ILE A 627 16.32 -38.04 -13.24
N THR A 628 17.02 -37.62 -12.21
CA THR A 628 18.48 -37.73 -12.08
C THR A 628 18.82 -38.60 -10.88
N ASN A 629 19.69 -39.59 -11.07
CA ASN A 629 20.17 -40.44 -9.99
C ASN A 629 21.61 -40.06 -9.65
N SER A 630 21.81 -39.42 -8.51
CA SER A 630 23.14 -39.03 -8.00
C SER A 630 23.77 -40.09 -7.08
N GLY A 631 23.05 -41.19 -6.81
CA GLY A 631 23.51 -42.28 -5.97
C GLY A 631 24.50 -43.20 -6.67
N SER A 632 25.07 -44.13 -5.91
CA SER A 632 26.04 -45.13 -6.38
C SER A 632 25.40 -46.37 -7.01
N GLU A 633 24.07 -46.51 -6.92
CA GLU A 633 23.35 -47.70 -7.37
C GLU A 633 22.19 -47.33 -8.30
N GLN A 634 21.77 -48.27 -9.15
CA GLN A 634 20.64 -48.08 -10.05
C GLN A 634 19.34 -47.80 -9.27
N ALA A 635 18.49 -46.94 -9.82
CA ALA A 635 17.14 -46.67 -9.34
C ALA A 635 16.11 -47.00 -10.43
N SER A 636 15.02 -47.66 -10.04
CA SER A 636 13.95 -48.07 -10.95
C SER A 636 12.58 -47.70 -10.37
N TYR A 637 11.71 -47.11 -11.20
CA TYR A 637 10.42 -46.56 -10.81
C TYR A 637 9.31 -46.92 -11.81
N HIS A 638 8.16 -47.34 -11.29
CA HIS A 638 6.90 -47.39 -12.03
C HIS A 638 6.19 -46.03 -11.92
N VAL A 639 5.76 -45.47 -13.04
CA VAL A 639 5.13 -44.13 -13.08
C VAL A 639 3.63 -44.26 -13.26
N GLN A 640 2.89 -43.79 -12.27
CA GLN A 640 1.43 -43.86 -12.24
C GLN A 640 0.79 -42.56 -11.77
N ASN A 641 -0.51 -42.44 -12.02
CA ASN A 641 -1.29 -41.29 -11.58
C ASN A 641 -1.94 -41.57 -10.22
N LYS A 642 -1.64 -40.75 -9.21
CA LYS A 642 -2.28 -40.77 -7.90
C LYS A 642 -3.27 -39.60 -7.79
N ILE A 643 -4.55 -39.91 -7.98
CA ILE A 643 -5.63 -38.92 -8.05
C ILE A 643 -5.93 -38.34 -6.65
N ALA A 644 -6.18 -37.03 -6.56
CA ALA A 644 -6.57 -36.33 -5.34
C ALA A 644 -8.05 -35.88 -5.39
N THR A 645 -8.56 -35.24 -4.33
CA THR A 645 -9.89 -34.60 -4.35
C THR A 645 -9.98 -33.48 -5.39
N GLY A 646 -11.19 -33.16 -5.85
CA GLY A 646 -11.46 -31.98 -6.68
C GLY A 646 -12.09 -30.86 -5.86
N ILE A 647 -11.88 -29.62 -6.29
CA ILE A 647 -12.42 -28.42 -5.63
C ILE A 647 -13.24 -27.64 -6.66
N ILE A 648 -14.45 -27.25 -6.29
CA ILE A 648 -15.27 -26.33 -7.10
C ILE A 648 -15.01 -24.92 -6.57
N PRO A 649 -14.28 -24.06 -7.30
CA PRO A 649 -13.89 -22.75 -6.78
C PRO A 649 -15.05 -21.75 -6.78
N TYR A 650 -15.95 -21.85 -7.76
CA TYR A 650 -17.04 -20.90 -7.95
C TYR A 650 -18.33 -21.59 -8.42
N LYS A 651 -19.46 -20.92 -8.21
CA LYS A 651 -20.75 -21.27 -8.78
C LYS A 651 -21.19 -20.20 -9.78
N LEU A 652 -21.40 -20.61 -11.02
CA LEU A 652 -21.91 -19.74 -12.09
C LEU A 652 -23.45 -19.83 -12.17
N SER A 653 -24.12 -18.68 -12.20
CA SER A 653 -25.57 -18.58 -12.45
C SER A 653 -25.86 -17.39 -13.38
N GLY A 654 -25.97 -17.68 -14.68
CA GLY A 654 -26.00 -16.64 -15.71
C GLY A 654 -24.68 -15.87 -15.74
N GLN A 655 -24.73 -14.54 -15.59
CA GLN A 655 -23.54 -13.67 -15.46
C GLN A 655 -23.08 -13.48 -14.01
N SER A 656 -23.72 -14.12 -13.04
CA SER A 656 -23.30 -14.05 -11.63
C SER A 656 -22.28 -15.14 -11.34
N LEU A 657 -21.17 -14.76 -10.71
CA LEU A 657 -20.17 -15.68 -10.19
C LEU A 657 -20.08 -15.49 -8.67
N THR A 658 -20.12 -16.58 -7.91
CA THR A 658 -19.96 -16.55 -6.45
C THR A 658 -18.94 -17.60 -6.02
N VAL A 659 -17.97 -17.20 -5.20
CA VAL A 659 -17.05 -18.14 -4.54
C VAL A 659 -17.83 -19.16 -3.71
N VAL A 660 -17.38 -20.41 -3.75
CA VAL A 660 -17.93 -21.46 -2.90
C VAL A 660 -17.18 -21.47 -1.55
N SER A 661 -17.86 -21.00 -0.50
CA SER A 661 -17.37 -21.02 0.88
C SER A 661 -18.42 -21.64 1.83
N PRO A 662 -18.04 -22.55 2.74
CA PRO A 662 -16.73 -23.21 2.80
C PRO A 662 -16.52 -24.14 1.60
N LYS A 663 -15.27 -24.55 1.39
CA LYS A 663 -14.79 -25.32 0.23
C LYS A 663 -15.62 -26.60 0.01
N ASN A 664 -16.08 -26.85 -1.22
CA ASN A 664 -16.84 -28.06 -1.57
C ASN A 664 -15.96 -29.08 -2.29
N TYR A 665 -15.82 -30.27 -1.69
CA TYR A 665 -15.07 -31.39 -2.27
C TYR A 665 -15.94 -32.27 -3.16
N PHE A 666 -15.34 -32.83 -4.20
CA PHE A 666 -15.94 -33.95 -4.92
C PHE A 666 -14.91 -35.03 -5.26
N LYS A 667 -15.37 -36.29 -5.26
CA LYS A 667 -14.51 -37.48 -5.36
C LYS A 667 -14.05 -37.82 -6.78
N LYS A 668 -14.64 -37.22 -7.83
CA LYS A 668 -14.39 -37.56 -9.25
C LYS A 668 -13.58 -36.50 -9.98
N SER A 669 -12.45 -36.09 -9.43
CA SER A 669 -11.65 -35.00 -10.00
C SER A 669 -10.67 -35.45 -11.10
N SER A 670 -10.55 -36.73 -11.41
CA SER A 670 -9.44 -37.20 -12.25
C SER A 670 -9.45 -36.61 -13.66
N ALA A 671 -8.31 -36.03 -14.07
CA ALA A 671 -7.97 -35.90 -15.48
C ALA A 671 -7.19 -37.14 -15.95
N ASP A 672 -7.32 -37.48 -17.23
CA ASP A 672 -6.59 -38.59 -17.82
C ASP A 672 -5.14 -38.16 -18.06
N VAL A 673 -4.22 -38.65 -17.25
CA VAL A 673 -2.78 -38.35 -17.33
C VAL A 673 -2.04 -39.57 -17.89
N THR A 674 -1.20 -39.33 -18.90
CA THR A 674 -0.39 -40.36 -19.56
C THR A 674 1.09 -40.08 -19.37
N PHE A 675 1.88 -41.14 -19.22
CA PHE A 675 3.31 -41.09 -18.94
C PHE A 675 4.09 -41.81 -20.05
N THR A 676 5.16 -41.20 -20.55
CA THR A 676 6.02 -41.83 -21.56
C THR A 676 7.49 -41.62 -21.23
N PRO A 677 8.25 -42.67 -20.86
CA PRO A 677 7.77 -44.03 -20.55
C PRO A 677 7.05 -44.11 -19.19
N SER A 678 6.28 -45.19 -18.96
CA SER A 678 5.66 -45.50 -17.66
C SER A 678 6.56 -46.32 -16.72
N GLU A 679 7.71 -46.76 -17.22
CA GLU A 679 8.75 -47.47 -16.46
C GLU A 679 10.08 -46.77 -16.71
N VAL A 680 10.79 -46.43 -15.64
CA VAL A 680 12.06 -45.72 -15.74
C VAL A 680 13.12 -46.43 -14.93
N THR A 681 14.25 -46.69 -15.57
CA THR A 681 15.46 -47.18 -14.90
C THR A 681 16.60 -46.19 -15.16
N ILE A 682 17.20 -45.68 -14.08
CA ILE A 682 18.26 -44.68 -14.10
C ILE A 682 19.53 -45.26 -13.46
N ALA A 683 20.58 -45.40 -14.26
CA ALA A 683 21.90 -45.80 -13.80
C ALA A 683 22.53 -44.70 -12.91
N PRO A 684 23.50 -45.05 -12.03
CA PRO A 684 24.27 -44.08 -11.25
C PRO A 684 24.83 -42.95 -12.11
N GLY A 685 24.68 -41.69 -11.66
CA GLY A 685 25.20 -40.50 -12.34
C GLY A 685 24.51 -40.13 -13.66
N HIS A 686 23.39 -40.76 -14.01
CA HIS A 686 22.66 -40.51 -15.25
C HIS A 686 21.30 -39.86 -14.99
N SER A 687 20.71 -39.30 -16.05
CA SER A 687 19.35 -38.77 -16.05
C SER A 687 18.48 -39.41 -17.13
N LYS A 688 17.17 -39.46 -16.88
CA LYS A 688 16.14 -39.90 -17.84
C LYS A 688 15.00 -38.88 -17.87
N LYS A 689 14.28 -38.83 -18.99
CA LYS A 689 13.12 -37.96 -19.18
C LYS A 689 11.84 -38.77 -19.18
N VAL A 690 10.81 -38.25 -18.52
CA VAL A 690 9.42 -38.74 -18.59
C VAL A 690 8.54 -37.61 -19.08
N THR A 691 7.84 -37.85 -20.18
CA THR A 691 6.82 -36.93 -20.67
C THR A 691 5.51 -37.22 -19.95
N VAL A 692 4.94 -36.19 -19.33
CA VAL A 692 3.64 -36.20 -18.68
C VAL A 692 2.67 -35.42 -19.55
N LYS A 693 1.56 -36.06 -19.95
CA LYS A 693 0.54 -35.42 -20.79
C LYS A 693 -0.84 -35.58 -20.19
N VAL A 694 -1.55 -34.47 -20.03
CA VAL A 694 -2.95 -34.45 -19.59
C VAL A 694 -3.90 -34.42 -20.79
N THR A 695 -5.00 -35.16 -20.67
CA THR A 695 -6.13 -35.14 -21.61
C THR A 695 -7.39 -34.76 -20.84
N ILE A 696 -8.03 -33.66 -21.26
CA ILE A 696 -9.31 -33.23 -20.70
C ILE A 696 -10.44 -33.96 -21.45
N PRO A 697 -11.35 -34.66 -20.73
CA PRO A 697 -12.54 -35.24 -21.34
C PRO A 697 -13.35 -34.19 -22.10
N SER A 698 -13.90 -34.52 -23.27
CA SER A 698 -14.57 -33.55 -24.14
C SER A 698 -15.76 -32.85 -23.47
N ASP A 699 -16.47 -33.54 -22.58
CA ASP A 699 -17.57 -33.00 -21.77
C ASP A 699 -17.11 -32.03 -20.68
N LYS A 700 -15.81 -32.05 -20.33
CA LYS A 700 -15.21 -31.16 -19.33
C LYS A 700 -14.53 -29.92 -19.91
N VAL A 701 -14.28 -29.87 -21.22
CA VAL A 701 -13.66 -28.72 -21.90
C VAL A 701 -14.49 -27.44 -21.76
N ASN A 702 -15.81 -27.53 -21.92
CA ASN A 702 -16.73 -26.40 -21.79
C ASN A 702 -17.59 -26.51 -20.52
N SER A 703 -17.05 -27.14 -19.46
CA SER A 703 -17.77 -27.29 -18.20
C SER A 703 -18.00 -25.95 -17.53
N THR A 704 -19.23 -25.68 -17.10
CA THR A 704 -19.59 -24.50 -16.31
C THR A 704 -19.29 -24.66 -14.81
N GLU A 705 -18.77 -25.82 -14.40
CA GLU A 705 -18.35 -26.08 -13.01
C GLU A 705 -17.02 -25.40 -12.69
N HIS A 706 -16.18 -25.17 -13.70
CA HIS A 706 -14.82 -24.63 -13.58
C HIS A 706 -13.98 -25.31 -12.48
N ALA A 707 -14.22 -26.60 -12.25
CA ALA A 707 -13.65 -27.31 -11.13
C ALA A 707 -12.14 -27.51 -11.29
N VAL A 708 -11.42 -27.40 -10.18
CA VAL A 708 -10.01 -27.74 -10.08
C VAL A 708 -9.86 -29.25 -9.94
N TYR A 709 -9.16 -29.84 -10.89
CA TYR A 709 -8.68 -31.21 -10.79
C TYR A 709 -7.22 -31.23 -10.34
N GLY A 710 -6.79 -32.34 -9.73
CA GLY A 710 -5.41 -32.48 -9.31
C GLY A 710 -5.06 -33.88 -8.88
N GLY A 711 -3.77 -34.09 -8.67
CA GLY A 711 -3.20 -35.37 -8.27
C GLY A 711 -1.69 -35.27 -8.22
N TYR A 712 -1.04 -36.43 -8.24
CA TYR A 712 0.40 -36.56 -8.19
C TYR A 712 0.87 -37.54 -9.25
N VAL A 713 1.92 -37.17 -9.98
CA VAL A 713 2.70 -38.15 -10.73
C VAL A 713 3.50 -38.93 -9.70
N HIS A 714 3.12 -40.18 -9.48
CA HIS A 714 3.70 -41.06 -8.47
C HIS A 714 4.70 -41.98 -9.13
N PHE A 715 5.97 -41.81 -8.75
CA PHE A 715 7.07 -42.69 -9.07
C PHE A 715 7.21 -43.71 -7.94
N GLU A 716 6.59 -44.87 -8.12
CA GLU A 716 6.62 -45.98 -7.17
C GLU A 716 7.96 -46.74 -7.28
N ALA A 717 8.73 -46.71 -6.20
CA ALA A 717 10.05 -47.32 -6.15
C ALA A 717 9.95 -48.85 -6.26
N GLN A 718 10.70 -49.44 -7.19
CA GLN A 718 10.70 -50.90 -7.40
C GLN A 718 11.70 -51.63 -6.47
N GLN A 719 12.35 -50.90 -5.56
CA GLN A 719 13.44 -51.37 -4.72
C GLN A 719 13.34 -50.73 -3.33
N GLU A 720 13.32 -51.52 -2.25
CA GLU A 720 13.05 -51.04 -0.87
C GLU A 720 13.95 -49.91 -0.37
N LYS A 721 15.20 -49.84 -0.85
CA LYS A 721 16.18 -48.81 -0.45
C LYS A 721 15.84 -47.41 -0.96
N HIS A 722 15.08 -47.33 -2.06
CA HIS A 722 14.64 -46.07 -2.66
C HIS A 722 13.22 -45.77 -2.18
N LYS A 723 12.94 -44.49 -1.96
CA LYS A 723 11.60 -44.04 -1.61
C LYS A 723 10.82 -43.67 -2.86
N ASP A 724 9.50 -43.79 -2.74
CA ASP A 724 8.57 -43.22 -3.69
C ASP A 724 8.80 -41.71 -3.82
N ILE A 725 8.60 -41.21 -5.03
CA ILE A 725 8.70 -39.78 -5.34
C ILE A 725 7.37 -39.34 -5.92
N THR A 726 6.94 -38.13 -5.55
CA THR A 726 5.74 -37.52 -6.15
C THR A 726 6.02 -36.15 -6.73
N VAL A 727 5.34 -35.85 -7.83
CA VAL A 727 5.29 -34.50 -8.43
C VAL A 727 3.83 -34.07 -8.45
N PRO A 728 3.40 -33.12 -7.59
CA PRO A 728 2.03 -32.61 -7.61
C PRO A 728 1.70 -31.97 -8.95
N TYR A 729 0.44 -32.14 -9.37
CA TYR A 729 -0.10 -31.43 -10.51
C TYR A 729 -1.53 -30.97 -10.25
N PHE A 730 -1.91 -29.88 -10.89
CA PHE A 730 -3.31 -29.44 -10.94
C PHE A 730 -3.65 -28.85 -12.31
N GLY A 731 -4.94 -28.72 -12.59
CA GLY A 731 -5.46 -27.91 -13.69
C GLY A 731 -6.94 -27.64 -13.52
N MET A 732 -7.55 -26.95 -14.49
CA MET A 732 -8.96 -26.56 -14.42
C MET A 732 -9.79 -27.19 -15.54
N TRP A 733 -11.01 -27.62 -15.19
CA TRP A 733 -12.07 -27.86 -16.16
C TRP A 733 -12.71 -26.54 -16.58
N GLY A 734 -13.38 -26.54 -17.74
CA GLY A 734 -13.89 -25.30 -18.32
C GLY A 734 -12.76 -24.35 -18.75
N LYS A 735 -13.11 -23.35 -19.54
CA LYS A 735 -12.17 -22.29 -19.93
C LYS A 735 -12.28 -21.13 -18.96
N GLN A 736 -11.22 -20.84 -18.22
CA GLN A 736 -11.21 -19.67 -17.33
C GLN A 736 -11.36 -18.38 -18.13
N HIS A 737 -10.87 -18.38 -19.36
CA HIS A 737 -11.09 -17.31 -20.33
C HIS A 737 -12.57 -16.98 -20.57
N ASP A 738 -13.49 -17.94 -20.45
CA ASP A 738 -14.92 -17.73 -20.72
C ASP A 738 -15.68 -17.13 -19.50
N LEU A 739 -15.02 -17.00 -18.33
CA LEU A 739 -15.65 -16.48 -17.12
C LEU A 739 -15.83 -14.96 -17.19
N PRO A 740 -16.96 -14.44 -16.65
CA PRO A 740 -17.14 -13.01 -16.54
C PRO A 740 -16.15 -12.42 -15.52
N VAL A 741 -15.51 -11.31 -15.89
CA VAL A 741 -14.57 -10.57 -15.05
C VAL A 741 -15.27 -9.42 -14.36
N ILE A 742 -16.15 -8.69 -15.05
CA ILE A 742 -16.87 -7.53 -14.49
C ILE A 742 -18.28 -7.96 -14.07
N ASP A 743 -18.68 -7.66 -12.84
CA ASP A 743 -20.09 -7.75 -12.42
C ASP A 743 -20.86 -6.58 -13.03
N MET A 744 -21.45 -6.82 -14.20
CA MET A 744 -22.18 -5.80 -14.97
C MET A 744 -23.37 -5.20 -14.20
N LYS A 745 -23.90 -5.90 -13.18
CA LYS A 745 -25.06 -5.46 -12.40
C LYS A 745 -24.69 -4.68 -11.15
N LYS A 746 -23.43 -4.77 -10.71
CA LYS A 746 -22.92 -4.06 -9.52
C LYS A 746 -21.93 -2.96 -9.86
N THR A 747 -21.40 -2.98 -11.09
CA THR A 747 -20.58 -1.89 -11.62
C THR A 747 -21.45 -0.67 -11.90
N SER A 748 -21.08 0.46 -11.32
CA SER A 748 -21.89 1.68 -11.36
C SER A 748 -21.04 2.94 -11.22
N ILE A 749 -21.63 4.07 -11.60
CA ILE A 749 -21.17 5.38 -11.16
C ILE A 749 -21.91 5.71 -9.87
N THR A 750 -21.21 6.15 -8.84
CA THR A 750 -21.77 6.59 -7.56
C THR A 750 -21.49 8.07 -7.33
N ASP A 751 -22.43 8.74 -6.66
CA ASP A 751 -22.19 10.09 -6.17
C ASP A 751 -21.07 10.09 -5.11
N ARG A 752 -20.37 11.22 -4.96
CA ARG A 752 -19.19 11.34 -4.07
C ARG A 752 -19.47 10.93 -2.62
N ASP A 753 -20.69 11.15 -2.15
CA ASP A 753 -21.13 10.81 -0.79
C ASP A 753 -21.71 9.38 -0.67
N GLY A 754 -21.69 8.61 -1.77
CA GLY A 754 -22.23 7.26 -1.86
C GLY A 754 -23.76 7.20 -1.79
N SER A 755 -24.46 8.34 -1.86
CA SER A 755 -25.91 8.40 -1.63
C SER A 755 -26.73 7.76 -2.74
N LYS A 756 -26.19 7.68 -3.96
CA LYS A 756 -26.88 7.11 -5.12
C LYS A 756 -25.90 6.46 -6.12
N ALA A 757 -26.33 5.34 -6.69
CA ALA A 757 -25.66 4.63 -7.77
C ALA A 757 -26.43 4.76 -9.09
N TYR A 758 -25.70 4.80 -10.20
CA TYR A 758 -26.17 4.98 -11.57
C TYR A 758 -25.56 3.87 -12.44
N PHE A 759 -26.40 3.09 -13.10
CA PHE A 759 -26.01 1.92 -13.88
C PHE A 759 -26.05 2.23 -15.40
N SER A 760 -25.93 1.21 -16.26
CA SER A 760 -25.79 1.37 -17.72
C SER A 760 -26.95 2.10 -18.42
N GLU A 761 -28.13 2.16 -17.80
CA GLU A 761 -29.31 2.86 -18.34
C GLU A 761 -29.50 4.25 -17.72
N ASP A 762 -28.83 4.53 -16.61
CA ASP A 762 -29.02 5.77 -15.85
C ASP A 762 -28.18 6.90 -16.44
N THR A 763 -28.76 8.10 -16.50
CA THR A 763 -28.00 9.29 -16.88
C THR A 763 -27.33 9.88 -15.66
N TYR A 764 -26.01 10.02 -15.72
CA TYR A 764 -25.22 10.70 -14.70
C TYR A 764 -24.89 12.12 -15.14
N TYR A 765 -25.02 13.10 -14.23
CA TYR A 765 -24.77 14.50 -14.53
C TYR A 765 -23.53 14.98 -13.80
N ILE A 766 -22.51 15.38 -14.55
CA ILE A 766 -21.30 16.00 -14.00
C ILE A 766 -21.39 17.50 -14.18
N THR A 767 -21.28 18.25 -13.08
CA THR A 767 -21.14 19.70 -13.10
C THR A 767 -19.70 20.08 -12.70
N VAL A 768 -18.84 20.39 -13.68
CA VAL A 768 -17.39 20.65 -13.48
C VAL A 768 -17.09 21.94 -12.67
N LYS A 769 -18.10 22.55 -12.01
CA LYS A 769 -18.03 23.89 -11.42
C LYS A 769 -17.54 23.92 -9.96
N ASP A 770 -17.62 22.80 -9.24
CA ASP A 770 -17.28 22.74 -7.81
C ASP A 770 -16.60 21.39 -7.48
N ARG A 771 -15.64 21.37 -6.56
CA ARG A 771 -14.93 20.12 -6.17
C ARG A 771 -15.87 19.08 -5.52
N SER A 772 -17.15 19.40 -5.36
CA SER A 772 -18.20 18.62 -4.70
C SER A 772 -18.84 17.53 -5.56
N THR A 773 -18.77 17.57 -6.90
CA THR A 773 -19.42 16.59 -7.79
C THR A 773 -18.40 15.72 -8.56
N ALA A 774 -17.63 14.91 -7.83
CA ALA A 774 -16.81 13.85 -8.43
C ALA A 774 -17.66 12.59 -8.58
N ALA A 775 -17.61 11.96 -9.75
CA ALA A 775 -18.23 10.66 -9.99
C ALA A 775 -17.27 9.58 -9.48
N THR A 776 -17.71 8.68 -8.62
CA THR A 776 -16.92 7.49 -8.27
C THR A 776 -17.38 6.34 -9.14
N ILE A 777 -16.55 5.88 -10.08
CA ILE A 777 -16.83 4.70 -10.90
C ILE A 777 -16.37 3.49 -10.11
N SER A 778 -17.32 2.72 -9.61
CA SER A 778 -17.10 1.54 -8.78
C SER A 778 -17.26 0.29 -9.62
N VAL A 779 -16.17 -0.47 -9.79
CA VAL A 779 -16.14 -1.68 -10.62
C VAL A 779 -16.03 -2.91 -9.75
N ARG A 780 -17.06 -3.75 -9.71
CA ARG A 780 -16.96 -5.00 -8.97
C ARG A 780 -16.36 -6.07 -9.87
N LEU A 781 -15.18 -6.59 -9.53
CA LEU A 781 -14.53 -7.66 -10.28
C LEU A 781 -14.94 -9.02 -9.71
N LEU A 782 -15.53 -9.86 -10.56
CA LEU A 782 -15.83 -11.26 -10.27
C LEU A 782 -14.57 -12.13 -10.40
N MET A 783 -13.70 -11.85 -11.35
CA MET A 783 -12.43 -12.58 -11.52
C MET A 783 -11.26 -11.59 -11.42
N PRO A 784 -10.07 -12.05 -10.99
CA PRO A 784 -8.87 -11.22 -11.07
C PRO A 784 -8.59 -10.87 -12.54
N SER A 785 -7.99 -9.70 -12.76
CA SER A 785 -7.62 -9.22 -14.09
C SER A 785 -6.21 -8.64 -14.10
N ALA A 786 -5.41 -9.09 -15.06
CA ALA A 786 -4.06 -8.56 -15.27
C ALA A 786 -4.09 -7.08 -15.72
N LEU A 787 -5.21 -6.60 -16.28
CA LEU A 787 -5.35 -5.22 -16.75
C LEU A 787 -6.81 -4.78 -16.72
N VAL A 788 -7.11 -3.73 -15.98
CA VAL A 788 -8.40 -3.02 -15.99
C VAL A 788 -8.17 -1.61 -16.51
N MET A 789 -8.99 -1.18 -17.47
CA MET A 789 -8.94 0.14 -18.09
C MET A 789 -10.28 0.85 -17.93
N TRP A 790 -10.22 2.14 -17.67
CA TRP A 790 -11.35 3.04 -17.75
C TRP A 790 -11.09 3.97 -18.91
N GLU A 791 -12.07 4.18 -19.76
CA GLU A 791 -11.95 4.93 -21.00
C GLU A 791 -13.13 5.88 -21.16
N LEU A 792 -12.86 7.05 -21.73
CA LEU A 792 -13.85 8.06 -22.06
C LEU A 792 -14.17 7.98 -23.54
N TYR A 793 -15.46 7.87 -23.86
CA TYR A 793 -16.00 7.82 -25.21
C TYR A 793 -16.93 9.01 -25.46
N ASP A 794 -16.98 9.47 -26.71
CA ASP A 794 -17.99 10.43 -27.14
C ASP A 794 -19.38 9.77 -27.30
N GLU A 795 -20.40 10.56 -27.63
CA GLU A 795 -21.77 10.08 -27.85
C GLU A 795 -21.88 9.08 -29.01
N GLN A 796 -20.92 9.11 -29.96
CA GLN A 796 -20.86 8.21 -31.10
C GLN A 796 -20.03 6.94 -30.82
N MET A 797 -19.59 6.73 -29.58
CA MET A 797 -18.71 5.63 -29.18
C MET A 797 -17.35 5.63 -29.89
N ASN A 798 -16.80 6.81 -30.19
CA ASN A 798 -15.36 6.93 -30.49
C ASN A 798 -14.58 7.13 -29.20
N ALA A 799 -13.51 6.34 -29.03
CA ALA A 799 -12.60 6.49 -27.90
C ALA A 799 -11.92 7.87 -27.93
N ILE A 800 -12.03 8.62 -26.84
CA ILE A 800 -11.39 9.92 -26.67
C ILE A 800 -10.04 9.73 -25.96
N ALA A 801 -10.05 9.03 -24.83
CA ALA A 801 -8.87 8.77 -24.02
C ALA A 801 -9.12 7.66 -22.98
N THR A 802 -8.08 6.88 -22.67
CA THR A 802 -8.05 6.03 -21.47
C THR A 802 -7.94 6.93 -20.24
N ILE A 803 -8.91 6.95 -19.33
CA ILE A 803 -8.95 7.80 -18.13
C ILE A 803 -8.27 7.15 -16.91
N ASP A 804 -8.23 5.83 -16.76
CA ASP A 804 -7.40 5.16 -15.75
C ASP A 804 -6.98 3.77 -16.28
N SER A 805 -5.89 3.21 -15.76
CA SER A 805 -5.63 1.79 -15.93
C SER A 805 -4.84 1.21 -14.76
N ARG A 806 -5.17 -0.02 -14.37
CA ARG A 806 -4.52 -0.75 -13.28
C ARG A 806 -4.12 -2.14 -13.76
N THR A 807 -2.97 -2.62 -13.29
CA THR A 807 -2.43 -3.94 -13.63
C THR A 807 -2.49 -4.85 -12.43
N TYR A 808 -2.70 -6.15 -12.65
CA TYR A 808 -2.70 -7.18 -11.60
C TYR A 808 -3.67 -6.85 -10.47
N VAL A 809 -4.94 -6.68 -10.83
CA VAL A 809 -6.03 -6.37 -9.90
C VAL A 809 -6.71 -7.68 -9.51
N ASP A 810 -6.77 -8.02 -8.23
CA ASP A 810 -7.47 -9.24 -7.81
C ASP A 810 -9.00 -9.10 -7.86
N SER A 811 -9.70 -10.22 -7.65
CA SER A 811 -11.16 -10.25 -7.56
C SER A 811 -11.66 -9.52 -6.32
N SER A 812 -12.87 -8.97 -6.40
CA SER A 812 -13.57 -8.34 -5.26
C SER A 812 -14.60 -9.28 -4.61
N GLN A 813 -14.46 -10.60 -4.81
CA GLN A 813 -15.45 -11.55 -4.31
C GLN A 813 -15.29 -11.89 -2.83
N PHE A 814 -14.07 -11.78 -2.28
CA PHE A 814 -13.78 -12.19 -0.90
C PHE A 814 -14.12 -11.10 0.12
N ASP A 815 -13.89 -9.84 -0.23
CA ASP A 815 -14.05 -8.68 0.64
C ASP A 815 -15.30 -7.84 0.29
N GLY A 816 -15.95 -8.14 -0.85
CA GLY A 816 -17.11 -7.41 -1.34
C GLY A 816 -16.79 -5.98 -1.81
N THR A 817 -15.51 -5.63 -1.99
CA THR A 817 -15.10 -4.28 -2.36
C THR A 817 -15.35 -3.99 -3.84
N THR A 818 -15.07 -2.76 -4.29
CA THR A 818 -15.26 -2.35 -5.70
C THR A 818 -14.10 -1.54 -6.20
N VAL A 819 -13.50 -1.92 -7.33
CA VAL A 819 -12.88 -1.12 -8.40
C VAL A 819 -12.96 0.40 -8.46
N ASP A 820 -12.67 1.18 -7.42
CA ASP A 820 -13.07 2.59 -7.42
C ASP A 820 -12.07 3.53 -8.13
N MET A 821 -12.60 4.37 -9.03
CA MET A 821 -11.89 5.48 -9.69
C MET A 821 -12.75 6.75 -9.70
N SER A 822 -12.18 7.91 -9.39
CA SER A 822 -12.94 9.16 -9.22
C SER A 822 -12.94 10.07 -10.47
N PHE A 823 -13.87 9.99 -11.40
CA PHE A 823 -13.88 10.85 -12.59
C PHE A 823 -14.51 12.24 -12.35
N ARG A 824 -13.85 13.30 -12.86
CA ARG A 824 -14.29 14.71 -12.72
C ARG A 824 -14.49 15.46 -14.04
N GLY A 825 -14.51 14.76 -15.18
CA GLY A 825 -14.53 15.42 -16.49
C GLY A 825 -13.18 15.99 -16.92
N ILE A 826 -12.09 15.56 -16.29
CA ILE A 826 -10.70 15.82 -16.71
C ILE A 826 -10.19 14.51 -17.33
N TYR A 827 -9.23 14.53 -18.24
CA TYR A 827 -8.52 13.36 -18.84
C TYR A 827 -7.18 13.83 -19.39
N MET A 828 -6.16 12.98 -19.60
CA MET A 828 -4.99 13.42 -20.37
C MET A 828 -5.24 13.16 -21.86
N ALA A 829 -4.53 13.85 -22.76
CA ALA A 829 -4.47 13.49 -24.18
C ALA A 829 -3.07 13.80 -24.71
N GLU A 830 -2.62 13.05 -25.71
CA GLU A 830 -1.39 13.42 -26.41
C GLU A 830 -1.60 14.74 -27.17
N SER A 831 -0.70 15.69 -26.96
CA SER A 831 -0.70 16.96 -27.66
C SER A 831 0.73 17.40 -27.96
N GLY A 832 1.19 17.10 -29.17
CA GLY A 832 2.52 17.46 -29.67
C GLY A 832 3.65 16.57 -29.12
N GLY A 833 3.44 15.25 -29.06
CA GLY A 833 4.43 14.29 -28.55
C GLY A 833 4.59 14.27 -27.03
N LYS A 834 3.69 14.96 -26.31
CA LYS A 834 3.65 15.00 -24.84
C LYS A 834 2.23 14.80 -24.35
N MET A 835 2.10 14.07 -23.25
CA MET A 835 0.84 13.90 -22.52
C MET A 835 0.48 15.22 -21.84
N LYS A 836 -0.77 15.67 -21.98
CA LYS A 836 -1.27 16.89 -21.31
C LYS A 836 -2.65 16.67 -20.75
N THR A 837 -2.92 17.22 -19.58
CA THR A 837 -4.26 17.30 -19.00
C THR A 837 -5.21 18.11 -19.90
N GLN A 838 -6.41 17.58 -20.12
CA GLN A 838 -7.52 18.12 -20.88
C GLN A 838 -8.77 18.14 -20.00
N VAL A 839 -9.69 19.05 -20.31
CA VAL A 839 -11.02 19.06 -19.69
C VAL A 839 -12.06 18.72 -20.75
N ALA A 840 -12.93 17.76 -20.42
CA ALA A 840 -14.01 17.34 -21.28
C ALA A 840 -15.00 18.50 -21.48
N LYS A 841 -15.32 18.75 -22.75
CA LYS A 841 -16.22 19.82 -23.16
C LYS A 841 -17.65 19.50 -22.71
N LYS A 842 -18.53 20.49 -22.65
CA LYS A 842 -19.97 20.24 -22.49
C LYS A 842 -20.45 19.26 -23.57
N GLY A 843 -21.10 18.18 -23.17
CA GLY A 843 -21.56 17.15 -24.10
C GLY A 843 -22.00 15.88 -23.40
N ASN A 844 -22.46 14.93 -24.20
CA ASN A 844 -22.80 13.59 -23.77
C ASN A 844 -21.57 12.70 -23.99
N TYR A 845 -21.19 11.97 -22.94
CA TYR A 845 -20.08 11.03 -22.96
C TYR A 845 -20.54 9.69 -22.45
N ARG A 846 -19.71 8.67 -22.66
CA ARG A 846 -19.83 7.39 -21.98
C ARG A 846 -18.50 7.03 -21.35
N ILE A 847 -18.57 6.37 -20.20
CA ILE A 847 -17.42 5.77 -19.56
C ILE A 847 -17.50 4.28 -19.84
N VAL A 848 -16.43 3.76 -20.41
CA VAL A 848 -16.28 2.35 -20.73
C VAL A 848 -15.21 1.79 -19.81
N VAL A 849 -15.55 0.73 -19.09
CA VAL A 849 -14.63 0.00 -18.23
C VAL A 849 -14.39 -1.34 -18.88
N SER A 850 -13.13 -1.65 -19.19
CA SER A 850 -12.73 -2.91 -19.80
C SER A 850 -11.76 -3.64 -18.88
N ALA A 851 -12.02 -4.90 -18.58
CA ALA A 851 -11.14 -5.77 -17.81
C ALA A 851 -10.70 -6.94 -18.69
N LEU A 852 -9.39 -7.18 -18.75
CA LEU A 852 -8.82 -8.27 -19.52
C LEU A 852 -9.19 -9.60 -18.87
N LYS A 853 -9.72 -10.53 -19.67
CA LYS A 853 -10.03 -11.89 -19.22
C LYS A 853 -8.76 -12.64 -18.86
N MET A 854 -8.89 -13.66 -18.01
CA MET A 854 -7.77 -14.54 -17.71
C MET A 854 -7.20 -15.15 -19.00
N PHE A 855 -5.88 -15.09 -19.15
CA PHE A 855 -5.15 -15.46 -20.37
C PHE A 855 -5.58 -14.72 -21.64
N GLY A 856 -6.32 -13.62 -21.48
CA GLY A 856 -6.71 -12.75 -22.57
C GLY A 856 -5.50 -12.07 -23.19
N ASP A 857 -5.55 -11.92 -24.50
CA ASP A 857 -4.62 -11.14 -25.28
C ASP A 857 -5.13 -9.69 -25.35
N PRO A 858 -4.42 -8.70 -24.79
CA PRO A 858 -4.89 -7.32 -24.79
C PRO A 858 -5.12 -6.76 -26.20
N ASP A 859 -4.51 -7.35 -27.23
CA ASP A 859 -4.69 -6.96 -28.64
C ASP A 859 -5.98 -7.53 -29.27
N LYS A 860 -6.71 -8.41 -28.59
CA LYS A 860 -7.96 -9.02 -29.09
C LYS A 860 -9.17 -8.47 -28.37
N GLU A 861 -10.06 -7.83 -29.12
CA GLU A 861 -11.29 -7.22 -28.59
C GLU A 861 -12.18 -8.19 -27.79
N ASN A 862 -12.29 -9.47 -28.23
CA ASN A 862 -13.11 -10.48 -27.56
C ASN A 862 -12.56 -10.96 -26.21
N ASP A 863 -11.29 -10.66 -25.94
CA ASP A 863 -10.59 -11.08 -24.73
C ASP A 863 -10.81 -10.07 -23.58
N TRP A 864 -11.63 -9.03 -23.82
CA TRP A 864 -12.04 -8.04 -22.84
C TRP A 864 -13.49 -8.25 -22.40
N ASP A 865 -13.73 -8.11 -21.10
CA ASP A 865 -15.07 -7.89 -20.55
C ASP A 865 -15.28 -6.39 -20.38
N THR A 866 -16.37 -5.86 -20.95
CA THR A 866 -16.57 -4.41 -21.04
C THR A 866 -17.93 -3.98 -20.48
N TRP A 867 -17.90 -3.08 -19.52
CA TRP A 867 -19.07 -2.39 -18.99
C TRP A 867 -19.13 -0.96 -19.56
N THR A 868 -20.30 -0.56 -20.05
CA THR A 868 -20.53 0.81 -20.54
C THR A 868 -21.54 1.50 -19.63
N SER A 869 -21.20 2.71 -19.18
CA SER A 869 -22.11 3.54 -18.41
C SER A 869 -23.31 4.01 -19.25
N GLY A 870 -24.38 4.41 -18.59
CA GLY A 870 -25.39 5.26 -19.22
C GLY A 870 -24.81 6.63 -19.59
N PRO A 871 -25.61 7.52 -20.19
CA PRO A 871 -25.11 8.83 -20.63
C PRO A 871 -24.49 9.61 -19.46
N VAL A 872 -23.22 9.99 -19.60
CA VAL A 872 -22.55 10.91 -18.69
C VAL A 872 -22.63 12.29 -19.31
N VAL A 873 -23.60 13.07 -18.84
CA VAL A 873 -23.86 14.41 -19.34
C VAL A 873 -22.98 15.39 -18.59
N ILE A 874 -21.97 15.91 -19.29
CA ILE A 874 -21.16 17.01 -18.80
C ILE A 874 -21.95 18.30 -19.06
N GLN A 875 -22.58 18.81 -18.02
CA GLN A 875 -23.45 19.98 -18.11
C GLN A 875 -22.64 21.29 -18.23
N GLN A 876 -23.28 22.31 -18.84
CA GLN A 876 -22.60 23.56 -19.17
C GLN A 876 -22.13 24.30 -17.94
N PHE A 877 -20.91 24.79 -18.06
CA PHE A 877 -20.39 26.01 -17.48
C PHE A 877 -21.42 27.13 -17.31
N THR A 878 -21.94 27.30 -16.10
CA THR A 878 -22.48 28.61 -15.65
C THR A 878 -21.39 29.50 -15.03
N GLY A 879 -20.13 29.15 -15.24
CA GLY A 879 -19.00 30.08 -15.26
C GLY A 879 -18.16 29.60 -16.42
N ASN A 880 -17.82 30.47 -17.37
CA ASN A 880 -17.13 30.10 -18.63
C ASN A 880 -16.06 29.00 -18.41
N TYR A 881 -15.65 28.23 -19.42
CA TYR A 881 -14.29 27.63 -19.34
C TYR A 881 -13.24 28.43 -20.11
N ASP A 882 -13.67 29.52 -20.73
CA ASP A 882 -12.82 30.66 -21.08
C ASP A 882 -12.82 31.76 -20.00
N ALA A 883 -13.53 31.54 -18.87
CA ALA A 883 -13.68 32.44 -17.72
C ALA A 883 -14.47 31.77 -16.56
N LEU A 884 -14.07 30.59 -16.11
CA LEU A 884 -14.20 30.26 -14.71
C LEU A 884 -12.91 30.88 -14.31
N PRO A 885 -12.97 32.11 -13.79
CA PRO A 885 -11.92 33.03 -14.13
C PRO A 885 -10.62 32.34 -13.78
N ILE A 886 -9.67 32.35 -14.71
CA ILE A 886 -8.30 32.58 -14.29
C ILE A 886 -8.25 34.03 -13.70
N LEU A 887 -9.20 34.40 -12.81
CA LEU A 887 -8.87 34.78 -11.46
C LEU A 887 -8.37 33.46 -10.86
N THR A 888 -7.12 33.08 -11.12
CA THR A 888 -6.12 33.39 -10.10
C THR A 888 -6.83 33.86 -8.84
N LYS A 889 -7.14 32.92 -7.93
CA LYS A 889 -7.37 33.23 -6.52
C LYS A 889 -6.18 34.03 -5.92
N SER A 890 -5.18 34.38 -6.73
CA SER A 890 -4.15 35.39 -6.50
C SER A 890 -4.32 36.75 -7.23
N ALA A 891 -5.53 37.25 -7.57
CA ALA A 891 -5.62 38.58 -8.24
C ALA A 891 -6.66 39.59 -7.74
N ILE A 892 -7.43 39.35 -6.67
CA ILE A 892 -8.23 40.46 -6.08
C ILE A 892 -7.30 41.57 -5.57
N TRP A 893 -6.15 41.21 -5.01
CA TRP A 893 -5.12 42.17 -4.59
C TRP A 893 -4.46 42.89 -5.78
N GLN A 894 -4.46 42.30 -6.99
CA GLN A 894 -3.94 42.96 -8.21
C GLN A 894 -4.82 44.15 -8.64
N LYS A 895 -6.08 44.19 -8.18
CA LYS A 895 -7.03 45.28 -8.39
C LYS A 895 -7.00 46.34 -7.26
N LEU A 896 -6.20 46.15 -6.21
CA LEU A 896 -6.10 47.12 -5.11
C LEU A 896 -5.31 48.35 -5.58
N ARG A 897 -5.99 49.50 -5.63
CA ARG A 897 -5.37 50.78 -6.00
C ARG A 897 -4.94 51.49 -4.72
N VAL A 898 -3.91 52.32 -4.80
CA VAL A 898 -3.42 53.03 -3.60
C VAL A 898 -4.48 53.99 -3.06
N GLY A 899 -5.29 54.60 -3.92
CA GLY A 899 -6.42 55.46 -3.51
C GLY A 899 -7.54 54.72 -2.78
N ASP A 900 -7.61 53.39 -2.90
CA ASP A 900 -8.56 52.56 -2.14
C ASP A 900 -8.14 52.38 -0.68
N ALA A 901 -6.84 52.52 -0.37
CA ALA A 901 -6.27 52.32 0.97
C ALA A 901 -5.73 53.60 1.62
N TYR A 902 -5.28 54.58 0.82
CA TYR A 902 -4.57 55.77 1.28
C TYR A 902 -5.13 57.07 0.66
N ILE A 903 -5.03 58.16 1.41
CA ILE A 903 -5.27 59.54 0.99
C ILE A 903 -3.93 60.26 1.05
N PHE A 904 -3.53 60.90 -0.04
CA PHE A 904 -2.39 61.82 -0.02
C PHE A 904 -2.80 63.12 0.66
N ASP A 905 -2.16 63.46 1.77
CA ASP A 905 -2.41 64.71 2.49
C ASP A 905 -1.53 65.82 1.90
N ASP A 906 -2.17 66.74 1.17
CA ASP A 906 -1.52 67.87 0.51
C ASP A 906 -0.85 68.85 1.51
N ARG A 907 -1.17 68.79 2.81
CA ARG A 907 -0.54 69.65 3.83
C ARG A 907 0.76 69.07 4.38
N SER A 908 0.81 67.77 4.63
CA SER A 908 1.99 67.09 5.17
C SER A 908 2.91 66.53 4.08
N GLY A 909 2.42 66.41 2.84
CA GLY A 909 3.15 65.78 1.74
C GLY A 909 3.27 64.26 1.88
N LEU A 910 2.53 63.66 2.81
CA LEU A 910 2.59 62.25 3.17
C LEU A 910 1.30 61.52 2.81
N LEU A 911 1.41 60.21 2.54
CA LEU A 911 0.26 59.33 2.45
C LEU A 911 -0.25 59.03 3.85
N ARG A 912 -1.52 59.37 4.14
CA ARG A 912 -2.22 58.83 5.31
C ARG A 912 -3.21 57.77 4.91
N TYR A 913 -3.52 56.90 5.85
CA TYR A 913 -4.56 55.90 5.72
C TYR A 913 -5.96 56.53 5.54
N ARG A 914 -6.79 55.92 4.66
CA ARG A 914 -8.22 56.23 4.54
C ARG A 914 -9.00 55.52 5.64
N THR A 915 -9.64 56.29 6.52
CA THR A 915 -10.45 55.77 7.63
C THR A 915 -11.69 55.02 7.15
N LEU A 916 -12.24 54.14 7.99
CA LEU A 916 -13.43 53.33 7.66
C LEU A 916 -14.63 54.18 7.22
N GLN A 917 -14.80 55.36 7.81
CA GLN A 917 -15.86 56.31 7.44
C GLN A 917 -15.60 56.97 6.08
N GLU A 918 -14.33 57.15 5.70
CA GLU A 918 -13.93 57.71 4.42
C GLU A 918 -13.97 56.70 3.26
N ARG A 919 -14.19 55.40 3.52
CA ARG A 919 -14.25 54.35 2.48
C ARG A 919 -15.66 54.19 1.90
N SER A 920 -15.78 54.04 0.59
CA SER A 920 -17.03 53.65 -0.05
C SER A 920 -17.42 52.21 0.33
N ASN A 921 -18.70 51.84 0.17
CA ASN A 921 -19.15 50.47 0.43
C ASN A 921 -18.46 49.44 -0.49
N SER A 922 -18.16 49.80 -1.74
CA SER A 922 -17.39 48.94 -2.65
C SER A 922 -15.95 48.73 -2.17
N GLN A 923 -15.30 49.77 -1.63
CA GLN A 923 -13.95 49.68 -1.04
C GLN A 923 -13.94 48.86 0.25
N LYS A 924 -14.96 49.01 1.10
CA LYS A 924 -15.13 48.19 2.31
C LYS A 924 -15.28 46.72 1.97
N ILE A 925 -16.09 46.39 0.96
CA ILE A 925 -16.27 45.00 0.48
C ILE A 925 -14.95 44.45 -0.08
N LEU A 926 -14.24 45.22 -0.90
CA LEU A 926 -12.99 44.77 -1.51
C LEU A 926 -11.91 44.47 -0.46
N ILE A 927 -11.74 45.38 0.52
CA ILE A 927 -10.75 45.27 1.60
C ILE A 927 -11.15 44.20 2.62
N ASN A 928 -12.43 44.13 3.04
CA ASN A 928 -12.89 43.14 4.01
C ASN A 928 -12.90 41.72 3.43
N ARG A 929 -13.21 41.55 2.14
CA ARG A 929 -13.10 40.25 1.45
C ARG A 929 -11.64 39.81 1.37
N HIS A 930 -10.73 40.75 1.09
CA HIS A 930 -9.28 40.49 1.11
C HIS A 930 -8.77 40.05 2.49
N PHE A 931 -9.15 40.73 3.58
CA PHE A 931 -8.72 40.35 4.93
C PHE A 931 -9.43 39.09 5.47
N ARG A 932 -10.70 38.83 5.10
CA ARG A 932 -11.40 37.59 5.45
C ARG A 932 -10.82 36.35 4.76
N GLU A 933 -10.21 36.49 3.59
CA GLU A 933 -9.49 35.40 2.91
C GLU A 933 -8.12 35.11 3.56
N ILE A 934 -7.56 36.08 4.31
CA ILE A 934 -6.30 35.92 5.06
C ILE A 934 -6.55 35.36 6.48
N TYR A 935 -7.75 35.58 7.03
CA TYR A 935 -8.08 35.30 8.44
C TYR A 935 -8.15 33.81 8.87
N PRO A 936 -8.52 32.81 8.05
CA PRO A 936 -8.62 31.42 8.52
C PRO A 936 -7.32 30.62 8.36
N PHE A 937 -6.24 31.20 7.80
CA PHE A 937 -5.00 30.49 7.51
C PHE A 937 -3.79 31.17 8.15
N PRO A 938 -3.37 30.77 9.36
CA PRO A 938 -2.12 31.24 9.96
C PRO A 938 -0.87 30.88 9.12
N GLN A 939 -0.98 29.83 8.29
CA GLN A 939 0.14 29.16 7.61
C GLN A 939 0.52 29.81 6.26
N TYR A 940 -0.39 30.51 5.57
CA TYR A 940 -0.17 31.03 4.21
C TYR A 940 0.01 32.54 4.20
N ARG A 941 1.14 33.01 4.75
CA ARG A 941 1.62 34.36 4.47
C ARG A 941 2.42 34.33 3.18
N HIS A 942 1.88 34.90 2.09
CA HIS A 942 2.64 35.15 0.86
C HIS A 942 4.00 35.80 1.23
N PRO A 943 5.14 35.47 0.57
CA PRO A 943 6.49 35.92 0.96
C PRO A 943 6.68 37.44 1.13
N TYR A 944 5.73 38.24 0.65
CA TYR A 944 5.68 39.68 0.82
C TYR A 944 5.23 40.10 2.25
N PHE A 945 4.35 39.33 2.90
CA PHE A 945 3.78 39.60 4.24
C PHE A 945 4.53 38.90 5.38
N ALA A 946 5.31 37.85 5.09
CA ALA A 946 6.10 37.13 6.09
C ALA A 946 7.28 37.94 6.68
N ARG A 947 7.59 39.13 6.14
CA ARG A 947 8.73 39.95 6.59
C ARG A 947 8.39 41.14 7.47
N ILE A 948 7.11 41.34 7.79
CA ILE A 948 6.61 42.58 8.37
C ILE A 948 6.00 42.37 9.77
N THR A 949 5.82 41.14 10.25
CA THR A 949 5.17 40.89 11.56
C THR A 949 5.98 39.95 12.46
N ASN A 950 6.97 40.52 13.14
CA ASN A 950 7.48 40.03 14.43
C ASN A 950 6.94 40.97 15.52
N PHE A 951 5.81 40.62 16.14
CA PHE A 951 5.41 41.18 17.44
C PHE A 951 5.46 40.06 18.50
N PRO A 952 5.87 40.34 19.75
CA PRO A 952 5.84 39.35 20.83
C PRO A 952 4.40 38.99 21.22
N PRO A 953 4.19 37.83 21.87
CA PRO A 953 2.86 37.34 22.21
C PRO A 953 2.29 38.15 23.38
N HIS A 954 1.23 38.91 23.15
CA HIS A 954 0.35 39.42 24.21
C HIS A 954 -1.02 38.74 24.13
N PRO A 955 -1.71 38.56 25.26
CA PRO A 955 -2.78 37.60 25.43
C PRO A 955 -4.00 37.95 24.59
N HIS A 956 -4.63 36.91 24.04
CA HIS A 956 -5.87 36.98 23.26
C HIS A 956 -6.95 37.83 23.94
N PRO A 957 -7.60 38.76 23.21
CA PRO A 957 -8.95 39.18 23.56
C PRO A 957 -9.92 38.07 23.12
N GLN A 958 -10.72 37.60 24.08
CA GLN A 958 -11.78 36.63 23.87
C GLN A 958 -12.80 37.10 22.81
N THR A 959 -13.30 36.13 22.03
CA THR A 959 -14.57 36.13 21.29
C THR A 959 -14.91 37.38 20.46
N TRP A 960 -14.74 37.29 19.13
CA TRP A 960 -15.37 38.19 18.16
C TRP A 960 -16.51 37.48 17.45
N GLU A 961 -17.64 37.35 18.15
CA GLU A 961 -18.94 37.17 17.50
C GLU A 961 -19.55 38.54 17.20
N THR A 962 -20.17 38.63 16.01
CA THR A 962 -20.97 39.74 15.46
C THR A 962 -20.24 40.88 14.73
N ALA A 963 -20.90 41.31 13.67
CA ALA A 963 -20.51 42.27 12.63
C ALA A 963 -19.70 43.50 13.08
N GLY A 964 -18.63 43.81 12.34
CA GLY A 964 -18.04 45.15 12.25
C GLY A 964 -16.55 45.23 12.59
N ASP A 965 -15.78 45.74 11.63
CA ASP A 965 -14.51 46.46 11.82
C ASP A 965 -13.22 45.66 12.18
N LEU A 966 -12.34 45.54 11.18
CA LEU A 966 -10.97 45.05 11.33
C LEU A 966 -10.01 46.26 11.45
N ASP A 967 -9.29 46.39 12.57
CA ASP A 967 -8.26 47.42 12.76
C ASP A 967 -6.96 47.03 12.04
N THR A 968 -6.53 47.84 11.07
CA THR A 968 -5.38 47.56 10.18
C THR A 968 -4.11 48.32 10.56
N ARG A 969 -4.13 49.11 11.64
CA ARG A 969 -2.98 49.89 12.12
C ARG A 969 -1.69 49.05 12.34
N PRO A 970 -1.72 47.84 12.92
CA PRO A 970 -0.49 47.04 13.17
C PRO A 970 0.27 46.61 11.91
N PHE A 971 -0.43 46.43 10.78
CA PHE A 971 0.19 46.08 9.49
C PHE A 971 0.83 47.29 8.79
N LEU A 972 0.39 48.50 9.14
CA LEU A 972 0.89 49.75 8.55
C LEU A 972 2.06 50.33 9.36
N ASP A 973 2.06 50.16 10.68
CA ASP A 973 3.15 50.61 11.58
C ASP A 973 4.48 49.87 11.32
N SER A 974 4.41 48.65 10.76
CA SER A 974 5.56 47.79 10.46
C SER A 974 6.26 48.10 9.13
N LEU A 975 5.86 49.18 8.45
CA LEU A 975 6.50 49.70 7.23
C LEU A 975 7.52 50.83 7.50
N CYS A 976 7.79 51.20 8.77
CA CYS A 976 8.78 52.24 9.14
C CYS A 976 10.14 51.65 9.58
N PHE A 977 11.23 52.27 9.07
CA PHE A 977 12.63 51.89 9.24
C PHE A 977 13.30 52.53 10.48
N ASP A 978 13.99 51.74 11.31
CA ASP A 978 15.35 52.01 11.86
C ASP A 978 15.83 50.81 12.70
N LEU A 979 16.87 50.06 12.27
CA LEU A 979 18.32 50.19 12.53
C LEU A 979 18.75 49.85 13.97
N THR A 980 19.34 48.66 14.17
CA THR A 980 20.74 48.50 14.65
C THR A 980 21.17 47.02 14.76
N SER A 981 22.27 46.68 14.06
CA SER A 981 23.39 45.74 14.34
C SER A 981 23.12 44.28 14.77
N GLU A 982 23.85 43.23 14.35
CA GLU A 982 25.01 42.95 13.48
C GLU A 982 25.03 41.39 13.35
N GLY A 983 25.04 40.78 12.17
CA GLY A 983 26.27 40.31 11.51
C GLY A 983 26.32 38.78 11.29
N ARG A 984 25.80 38.25 10.16
CA ARG A 984 26.24 37.04 9.39
C ARG A 984 25.22 36.65 8.29
N GLN A 985 25.76 36.16 7.15
CA GLN A 985 25.14 35.72 5.86
C GLN A 985 24.07 36.65 5.23
N SER A 986 24.18 36.94 3.92
CA SER A 986 23.36 37.99 3.27
C SER A 986 21.92 37.56 3.09
N THR A 987 21.11 37.78 4.12
CA THR A 987 19.65 37.67 4.05
C THR A 987 19.08 38.65 3.02
N THR A 988 17.91 38.37 2.49
CA THR A 988 17.22 39.29 1.57
C THR A 988 16.86 40.64 2.23
N SER A 989 17.00 40.76 3.56
CA SER A 989 17.00 42.05 4.28
C SER A 989 18.25 42.86 3.91
N ARG A 990 19.44 42.24 3.98
CA ARG A 990 20.74 42.80 3.58
C ARG A 990 20.78 43.18 2.10
N PHE A 991 20.21 42.34 1.21
CA PHE A 991 20.02 42.65 -0.23
C PHE A 991 19.20 43.93 -0.45
N ARG A 992 18.13 44.13 0.35
CA ARG A 992 17.33 45.36 0.31
C ARG A 992 18.15 46.55 0.80
N THR A 993 19.01 46.38 1.80
CA THR A 993 19.93 47.41 2.32
C THR A 993 20.96 47.87 1.28
N VAL A 994 21.49 46.97 0.42
CA VAL A 994 22.43 47.33 -0.66
C VAL A 994 21.75 48.02 -1.85
N CYS A 995 20.44 47.78 -2.00
CA CYS A 995 19.57 48.56 -2.87
C CYS A 995 19.13 49.90 -2.25
N PHE A 996 19.79 50.45 -1.22
CA PHE A 996 19.61 51.85 -0.75
C PHE A 996 20.76 52.76 -1.20
N PRO A 997 20.50 54.06 -1.51
CA PRO A 997 21.56 54.98 -1.92
C PRO A 997 22.50 55.31 -0.78
N SER A 998 23.77 55.54 -1.12
CA SER A 998 24.58 56.51 -0.38
C SER A 998 23.89 57.88 -0.45
N GLU A 999 24.05 58.70 0.58
CA GLU A 999 23.34 59.95 0.86
C GLU A 999 23.38 61.05 -0.24
N ASP A 1000 23.94 60.81 -1.43
CA ASP A 1000 24.27 61.83 -2.44
C ASP A 1000 23.60 61.68 -3.83
N ASP A 1001 22.62 60.79 -4.04
CA ASP A 1001 21.87 60.76 -5.31
C ASP A 1001 20.51 61.49 -5.19
N ALA A 1002 20.50 62.74 -5.65
CA ALA A 1002 19.36 63.66 -5.62
C ALA A 1002 18.05 63.05 -6.16
N LEU A 1003 16.94 63.37 -5.49
CA LEU A 1003 15.58 63.03 -5.88
C LEU A 1003 15.28 63.44 -7.34
N ILE A 1004 14.99 62.46 -8.19
CA ILE A 1004 14.82 62.68 -9.64
C ILE A 1004 13.43 63.24 -9.98
N LEU A 1005 12.44 63.03 -9.11
CA LEU A 1005 11.20 63.81 -9.14
C LEU A 1005 11.38 65.10 -8.31
N PRO A 1006 11.10 66.28 -8.87
CA PRO A 1006 11.01 67.52 -8.09
C PRO A 1006 10.06 67.32 -6.90
N SER A 1007 10.34 67.95 -5.76
CA SER A 1007 9.48 67.86 -4.55
C SER A 1007 8.00 68.12 -4.86
N THR A 1008 7.72 69.02 -5.81
CA THR A 1008 6.37 69.37 -6.28
C THR A 1008 5.67 68.28 -7.10
N SER A 1009 6.41 67.32 -7.68
CA SER A 1009 5.86 66.26 -8.55
C SER A 1009 5.51 64.98 -7.79
N TRP A 1010 5.95 64.82 -6.54
CA TRP A 1010 5.63 63.67 -5.70
C TRP A 1010 4.14 63.57 -5.35
N SER A 1011 3.47 64.70 -5.09
CA SER A 1011 2.01 64.72 -4.91
C SER A 1011 1.29 64.13 -6.11
N ARG A 1012 1.74 64.43 -7.33
CA ARG A 1012 1.17 63.88 -8.57
C ARG A 1012 1.39 62.38 -8.70
N PHE A 1013 2.58 61.88 -8.37
CA PHE A 1013 2.88 60.44 -8.37
C PHE A 1013 1.96 59.66 -7.42
N TRP A 1014 1.79 60.15 -6.20
CA TRP A 1014 0.98 59.48 -5.18
C TRP A 1014 -0.52 59.54 -5.48
N LYS A 1015 -0.98 60.53 -6.23
CA LYS A 1015 -2.36 60.66 -6.70
C LYS A 1015 -2.69 59.82 -7.94
N LEU A 1016 -1.73 59.20 -8.61
CA LEU A 1016 -2.01 58.36 -9.79
C LEU A 1016 -2.92 57.19 -9.42
N ASP A 1017 -3.93 56.88 -10.24
CA ASP A 1017 -4.81 55.72 -10.02
C ASP A 1017 -4.23 54.46 -10.66
N ILE A 1018 -3.16 53.91 -10.07
CA ILE A 1018 -2.42 52.74 -10.56
C ILE A 1018 -2.40 51.60 -9.53
N GLN A 1019 -2.15 50.38 -10.01
CA GLN A 1019 -2.02 49.18 -9.18
C GLN A 1019 -0.90 49.35 -8.15
N HIS A 1020 -1.09 48.82 -6.94
CA HIS A 1020 -0.09 48.94 -5.88
C HIS A 1020 1.26 48.29 -6.28
N ARG A 1021 1.26 47.13 -6.95
CA ARG A 1021 2.51 46.49 -7.44
C ARG A 1021 3.24 47.33 -8.48
N ALA A 1022 2.51 47.85 -9.46
CA ALA A 1022 3.08 48.71 -10.49
C ALA A 1022 3.71 49.97 -9.87
N ARG A 1023 3.07 50.52 -8.82
CA ARG A 1023 3.62 51.65 -8.07
C ARG A 1023 4.92 51.31 -7.35
N THR A 1024 5.01 50.15 -6.69
CA THR A 1024 6.26 49.72 -6.02
C THR A 1024 7.42 49.60 -7.01
N VAL A 1025 7.16 49.01 -8.18
CA VAL A 1025 8.17 48.87 -9.26
C VAL A 1025 8.60 50.25 -9.77
N TRP A 1026 7.64 51.13 -10.05
CA TRP A 1026 7.91 52.49 -10.53
C TRP A 1026 8.60 53.37 -9.47
N TYR A 1027 8.23 53.24 -8.20
CA TYR A 1027 8.90 53.91 -7.09
C TYR A 1027 10.37 53.49 -6.99
N ARG A 1028 10.66 52.19 -7.06
CA ARG A 1028 12.05 51.69 -7.08
C ARG A 1028 12.82 52.21 -8.28
N LEU A 1029 12.19 52.27 -9.45
CA LEU A 1029 12.79 52.86 -10.64
C LEU A 1029 13.21 54.32 -10.41
N LEU A 1030 12.32 55.15 -9.84
CA LEU A 1030 12.55 56.57 -9.57
C LEU A 1030 13.69 56.84 -8.57
N HIS A 1031 14.03 55.85 -7.76
CA HIS A 1031 15.15 55.90 -6.81
C HIS A 1031 16.39 55.12 -7.30
N HIS A 1032 16.42 54.70 -8.57
CA HIS A 1032 17.45 53.82 -9.16
C HIS A 1032 17.65 52.49 -8.43
N ARG A 1033 16.61 52.00 -7.75
CA ARG A 1033 16.61 50.79 -6.90
C ARG A 1033 15.94 49.60 -7.54
N LEU A 1034 15.68 49.68 -8.84
CA LEU A 1034 15.14 48.56 -9.59
C LEU A 1034 16.29 47.59 -9.89
N PRO A 1035 16.27 46.34 -9.40
CA PRO A 1035 17.41 45.46 -9.60
C PRO A 1035 17.44 44.94 -11.05
N HIS A 1036 18.64 44.91 -11.65
CA HIS A 1036 18.90 44.53 -13.05
C HIS A 1036 20.21 43.74 -13.14
N ARG A 1037 20.44 42.98 -14.22
CA ARG A 1037 21.53 41.98 -14.28
C ARG A 1037 22.94 42.55 -14.02
N SER A 1038 23.27 43.74 -14.51
CA SER A 1038 24.59 44.34 -14.22
C SER A 1038 24.78 44.71 -12.75
N LEU A 1039 23.70 45.14 -12.06
CA LEU A 1039 23.74 45.42 -10.63
C LEU A 1039 23.89 44.11 -9.84
N LEU A 1040 23.13 43.07 -10.22
CA LEU A 1040 23.21 41.75 -9.60
C LEU A 1040 24.57 41.07 -9.79
N HIS A 1041 25.16 41.13 -10.99
CA HIS A 1041 26.50 40.60 -11.27
C HIS A 1041 27.56 41.31 -10.43
N ARG A 1042 27.49 42.64 -10.30
CA ARG A 1042 28.42 43.41 -9.47
C ARG A 1042 28.35 42.98 -7.99
N HIS A 1043 27.17 42.67 -7.47
CA HIS A 1043 26.96 42.35 -6.05
C HIS A 1043 27.06 40.86 -5.72
N SER A 1044 26.73 39.97 -6.65
CA SER A 1044 26.81 38.52 -6.48
C SER A 1044 27.37 37.86 -7.75
N PRO A 1045 28.67 38.05 -8.05
CA PRO A 1045 29.28 37.58 -9.30
C PRO A 1045 29.32 36.05 -9.41
N HIS A 1046 29.16 35.32 -8.30
CA HIS A 1046 29.09 33.85 -8.32
C HIS A 1046 27.71 33.34 -8.74
N SER A 1047 26.62 34.00 -8.33
CA SER A 1047 25.24 33.62 -8.69
C SER A 1047 24.82 34.20 -10.04
N PHE A 1048 25.38 35.34 -10.40
CA PHE A 1048 25.14 36.01 -11.67
C PHE A 1048 26.48 36.23 -12.34
N THR A 1049 27.00 35.20 -13.00
CA THR A 1049 28.38 35.15 -13.54
C THR A 1049 28.66 36.12 -14.67
N SER A 1050 27.64 36.78 -15.21
CA SER A 1050 27.76 37.77 -16.28
C SER A 1050 26.80 38.95 -16.08
N PRO A 1051 27.23 40.20 -16.39
CA PRO A 1051 26.35 41.37 -16.39
C PRO A 1051 25.46 41.44 -17.65
N THR A 1052 25.70 40.58 -18.64
CA THR A 1052 24.98 40.55 -19.92
C THR A 1052 23.49 40.29 -19.73
N CYS A 1053 22.66 41.05 -20.45
CA CYS A 1053 21.21 40.90 -20.39
C CYS A 1053 20.78 39.46 -20.71
N PRO A 1054 20.03 38.79 -19.81
CA PRO A 1054 19.57 37.42 -20.04
C PRO A 1054 18.50 37.34 -21.15
N VAL A 1055 17.87 38.47 -21.50
CA VAL A 1055 16.81 38.53 -22.51
C VAL A 1055 17.37 38.62 -23.93
N CYS A 1056 18.23 39.61 -24.20
CA CYS A 1056 18.76 39.81 -25.56
C CYS A 1056 20.15 39.22 -25.75
N THR A 1057 20.91 39.01 -24.67
CA THR A 1057 22.31 38.56 -24.68
C THR A 1057 23.31 39.50 -25.41
N LEU A 1058 22.87 40.67 -25.89
CA LEU A 1058 23.67 41.55 -26.76
C LEU A 1058 24.55 42.56 -26.01
N ALA A 1059 24.18 42.95 -24.79
CA ALA A 1059 24.90 43.98 -24.01
C ALA A 1059 24.75 43.75 -22.49
N PRO A 1060 25.64 44.32 -21.66
CA PRO A 1060 25.42 44.42 -20.21
C PRO A 1060 24.09 45.08 -19.90
N GLU A 1061 23.28 44.46 -19.04
CA GLU A 1061 21.98 45.03 -18.70
C GLU A 1061 22.14 46.10 -17.63
N THR A 1062 22.32 47.34 -18.08
CA THR A 1062 22.15 48.56 -17.27
C THR A 1062 20.67 48.81 -16.96
N LEU A 1063 20.36 49.79 -16.11
CA LEU A 1063 18.96 50.16 -15.84
C LEU A 1063 18.24 50.62 -17.12
N ASN A 1064 18.89 51.40 -17.98
CA ASN A 1064 18.31 51.83 -19.27
C ASN A 1064 18.11 50.64 -20.22
N HIS A 1065 19.08 49.73 -20.26
CA HIS A 1065 18.96 48.49 -21.03
C HIS A 1065 17.81 47.61 -20.52
N PHE A 1066 17.63 47.55 -19.20
CA PHE A 1066 16.53 46.82 -18.59
C PHE A 1066 15.17 47.39 -19.00
N ILE A 1067 15.03 48.71 -19.14
CA ILE A 1067 13.73 49.34 -19.40
C ILE A 1067 13.45 49.41 -20.91
N TRP A 1068 14.35 49.96 -21.73
CA TRP A 1068 14.04 50.26 -23.13
C TRP A 1068 15.15 49.99 -24.16
N GLU A 1069 16.43 49.79 -23.81
CA GLU A 1069 17.47 49.52 -24.84
C GLU A 1069 17.54 48.04 -25.27
N CYS A 1070 16.93 47.14 -24.49
CA CYS A 1070 16.85 45.71 -24.83
C CYS A 1070 15.78 45.48 -25.92
N PRO A 1071 16.13 44.97 -27.13
CA PRO A 1071 15.18 44.92 -28.25
C PRO A 1071 13.89 44.13 -27.97
N PRO A 1072 13.92 42.93 -27.33
CA PRO A 1072 12.70 42.22 -26.97
C PRO A 1072 11.85 42.94 -25.91
N LYS A 1073 12.46 43.73 -25.01
CA LYS A 1073 11.71 44.54 -24.03
C LYS A 1073 11.11 45.79 -24.70
N TRP A 1074 11.83 46.39 -25.64
CA TRP A 1074 11.34 47.49 -26.46
C TRP A 1074 10.12 47.09 -27.30
N GLN A 1075 10.09 45.86 -27.82
CA GLN A 1075 8.93 45.32 -28.52
C GLN A 1075 7.65 45.32 -27.66
N VAL A 1076 7.77 45.16 -26.34
CA VAL A 1076 6.63 45.27 -25.41
C VAL A 1076 6.12 46.71 -25.36
N TRP A 1077 7.04 47.68 -25.26
CA TRP A 1077 6.68 49.10 -25.28
C TRP A 1077 6.02 49.51 -26.60
N THR A 1078 6.58 49.13 -27.75
CA THR A 1078 6.01 49.43 -29.07
C THR A 1078 4.64 48.79 -29.24
N GLN A 1079 4.47 47.53 -28.83
CA GLN A 1079 3.17 46.85 -28.93
C GLN A 1079 2.09 47.61 -28.15
N LEU A 1080 2.38 48.02 -26.92
CA LEU A 1080 1.41 48.71 -26.07
C LEU A 1080 1.11 50.13 -26.55
N TRP A 1081 2.11 50.82 -27.10
CA TRP A 1081 1.92 52.16 -27.64
C TRP A 1081 1.10 52.16 -28.94
N HIS A 1082 1.34 51.19 -29.83
CA HIS A 1082 0.46 50.96 -30.98
C HIS A 1082 -0.97 50.67 -30.55
N THR A 1083 -1.17 49.83 -29.53
CA THR A 1083 -2.51 49.46 -29.05
C THR A 1083 -3.27 50.65 -28.46
N TYR A 1084 -2.63 51.47 -27.62
CA TYR A 1084 -3.34 52.49 -26.83
C TYR A 1084 -3.13 53.93 -27.29
N PHE A 1085 -1.99 54.27 -27.87
CA PHE A 1085 -1.65 55.64 -28.30
C PHE A 1085 -1.63 55.81 -29.82
N LEU A 1086 -1.78 54.71 -30.58
CA LEU A 1086 -1.80 54.66 -32.05
C LEU A 1086 -0.54 55.28 -32.70
N ASN A 1087 0.59 55.23 -32.00
CA ASN A 1087 1.89 55.67 -32.49
C ASN A 1087 3.01 54.79 -31.90
N ASP A 1088 4.22 54.85 -32.47
CA ASP A 1088 5.40 54.23 -31.87
C ASP A 1088 6.00 55.13 -30.77
N PRO A 1089 6.43 54.57 -29.63
CA PRO A 1089 7.15 55.34 -28.62
C PRO A 1089 8.57 55.63 -29.10
N SER A 1090 9.17 56.69 -28.59
CA SER A 1090 10.62 56.88 -28.57
C SER A 1090 11.19 56.71 -27.14
N PRO A 1091 12.44 56.24 -26.96
CA PRO A 1091 13.02 56.10 -25.63
C PRO A 1091 12.97 57.38 -24.78
N PRO A 1092 13.22 58.60 -25.32
CA PRO A 1092 13.05 59.85 -24.58
C PRO A 1092 11.60 60.13 -24.12
N GLU A 1093 10.59 59.61 -24.82
CA GLU A 1093 9.18 59.75 -24.42
C GLU A 1093 8.82 58.80 -23.28
N VAL A 1094 9.31 57.56 -23.31
CA VAL A 1094 9.15 56.60 -22.20
C VAL A 1094 9.89 57.11 -20.96
N GLU A 1095 11.09 57.67 -21.12
CA GLU A 1095 11.86 58.29 -20.05
C GLU A 1095 11.10 59.47 -19.41
N LYS A 1096 10.55 60.39 -20.21
CA LYS A 1096 9.72 61.51 -19.73
C LYS A 1096 8.47 61.03 -18.97
N CYS A 1097 7.85 59.94 -19.42
CA CYS A 1097 6.73 59.33 -18.72
C CYS A 1097 7.15 58.82 -17.34
N LEU A 1098 8.23 58.04 -17.29
CA LEU A 1098 8.65 57.34 -16.08
C LEU A 1098 9.33 58.27 -15.06
N TYR A 1099 10.16 59.21 -15.48
CA TYR A 1099 10.96 60.06 -14.58
C TYR A 1099 10.39 61.46 -14.36
N ASN A 1100 9.59 62.00 -15.29
CA ASN A 1100 9.01 63.34 -15.15
C ASN A 1100 7.48 63.34 -15.01
N LEU A 1101 6.82 62.18 -15.05
CA LEU A 1101 5.36 62.03 -15.03
C LEU A 1101 4.66 62.87 -16.10
N ARG A 1102 5.32 63.03 -17.25
CA ARG A 1102 4.78 63.70 -18.44
C ARG A 1102 4.33 62.63 -19.42
N PHE A 1103 3.01 62.46 -19.51
CA PHE A 1103 2.39 61.41 -20.30
C PHE A 1103 1.89 61.94 -21.64
N PRO A 1104 1.81 61.09 -22.69
CA PRO A 1104 1.12 61.41 -23.94
C PRO A 1104 -0.38 61.67 -23.68
N PRO A 1105 -1.11 62.22 -24.67
CA PRO A 1105 -2.57 62.36 -24.60
C PRO A 1105 -3.23 61.04 -24.19
N ASN A 1106 -4.23 61.12 -23.31
CA ASN A 1106 -4.90 59.94 -22.80
C ASN A 1106 -5.59 59.17 -23.93
N PRO A 1107 -5.45 57.83 -23.97
CA PRO A 1107 -6.27 56.98 -24.82
C PRO A 1107 -7.75 57.13 -24.48
N PRO A 1108 -8.66 56.77 -25.40
CA PRO A 1108 -10.06 56.63 -25.05
C PRO A 1108 -10.21 55.66 -23.88
N ARG A 1109 -10.89 56.11 -22.80
CA ARG A 1109 -11.36 55.26 -21.68
C ARG A 1109 -10.29 54.61 -20.78
N ILE A 1110 -9.00 54.93 -20.94
CA ILE A 1110 -7.94 54.59 -19.97
C ILE A 1110 -6.97 55.76 -19.82
N GLN A 1111 -6.35 55.91 -18.65
CA GLN A 1111 -5.34 56.97 -18.45
C GLN A 1111 -3.97 56.51 -18.96
N ALA A 1112 -3.24 57.41 -19.61
CA ALA A 1112 -1.92 57.10 -20.18
C ALA A 1112 -0.97 56.47 -19.14
N TYR A 1113 -0.95 57.01 -17.91
CA TYR A 1113 -0.11 56.51 -16.81
C TYR A 1113 -0.47 55.09 -16.34
N GLN A 1114 -1.71 54.62 -16.55
CA GLN A 1114 -2.12 53.25 -16.23
C GLN A 1114 -1.46 52.26 -17.19
N VAL A 1115 -1.51 52.58 -18.49
CA VAL A 1115 -0.82 51.81 -19.54
C VAL A 1115 0.69 51.78 -19.29
N ILE A 1116 1.30 52.94 -18.96
CA ILE A 1116 2.74 53.02 -18.66
C ILE A 1116 3.11 52.13 -17.46
N SER A 1117 2.36 52.23 -16.37
CA SER A 1117 2.64 51.49 -15.13
C SER A 1117 2.47 49.97 -15.30
N SER A 1118 1.46 49.54 -16.04
CA SER A 1118 1.18 48.12 -16.33
C SER A 1118 2.24 47.52 -17.24
N THR A 1119 2.74 48.29 -18.20
CA THR A 1119 3.82 47.85 -19.11
C THR A 1119 5.13 47.67 -18.35
N LEU A 1120 5.50 48.64 -17.49
CA LEU A 1120 6.68 48.53 -16.64
C LEU A 1120 6.61 47.31 -15.70
N LEU A 1121 5.44 47.06 -15.09
CA LEU A 1121 5.23 45.92 -14.22
C LEU A 1121 5.36 44.59 -14.98
N ALA A 1122 4.77 44.49 -16.18
CA ALA A 1122 4.85 43.27 -16.99
C ALA A 1122 6.28 42.92 -17.40
N ILE A 1123 7.06 43.92 -17.84
CA ILE A 1123 8.47 43.76 -18.20
C ILE A 1123 9.28 43.32 -16.98
N TRP A 1124 9.08 43.98 -15.83
CA TRP A 1124 9.78 43.63 -14.60
C TRP A 1124 9.45 42.21 -14.17
N ASP A 1125 8.16 41.85 -14.09
CA ASP A 1125 7.71 40.53 -13.66
C ASP A 1125 8.26 39.43 -14.58
N ALA A 1126 8.13 39.57 -15.90
CA ALA A 1126 8.64 38.58 -16.85
C ALA A 1126 10.18 38.47 -16.85
N HIS A 1127 10.89 39.58 -16.64
CA HIS A 1127 12.34 39.56 -16.53
C HIS A 1127 12.82 38.81 -15.27
N TRP A 1128 12.09 38.91 -14.17
CA TRP A 1128 12.44 38.18 -12.95
C TRP A 1128 12.12 36.70 -13.00
N HIS A 1129 11.01 36.33 -13.65
CA HIS A 1129 10.74 34.92 -13.92
C HIS A 1129 11.78 34.33 -14.89
N LEU A 1130 12.36 35.12 -15.79
CA LEU A 1130 13.53 34.69 -16.57
C LEU A 1130 14.78 34.50 -15.70
N ILE A 1131 15.03 35.39 -14.74
CA ILE A 1131 16.26 35.34 -13.92
C ILE A 1131 16.22 34.24 -12.86
N PHE A 1132 15.07 34.02 -12.22
CA PHE A 1132 14.95 33.12 -11.08
C PHE A 1132 14.23 31.81 -11.41
N ASP A 1133 13.38 31.81 -12.43
CA ASP A 1133 12.53 30.67 -12.77
C ASP A 1133 12.79 30.20 -14.23
N ASP A 1134 13.89 30.67 -14.85
CA ASP A 1134 14.33 30.42 -16.24
C ASP A 1134 13.23 30.52 -17.32
N THR A 1135 12.15 31.28 -17.04
CA THR A 1135 11.01 31.42 -17.94
C THR A 1135 11.38 32.31 -19.13
N PRO A 1136 11.28 31.83 -20.40
CA PRO A 1136 11.72 32.60 -21.56
C PRO A 1136 10.98 33.93 -21.71
N PHE A 1137 11.72 35.04 -21.79
CA PHE A 1137 11.13 36.36 -22.03
C PHE A 1137 10.68 36.49 -23.50
N ARG A 1138 9.38 36.31 -23.74
CA ARG A 1138 8.78 36.45 -25.08
C ARG A 1138 7.98 37.75 -25.16
N ALA A 1139 8.50 38.73 -25.90
CA ALA A 1139 7.92 40.08 -26.01
C ALA A 1139 6.40 40.09 -26.23
N LYS A 1140 5.90 39.25 -27.16
CA LYS A 1140 4.47 39.14 -27.47
C LYS A 1140 3.62 38.69 -26.27
N ILE A 1141 4.12 37.75 -25.45
CA ILE A 1141 3.44 37.25 -24.25
C ILE A 1141 3.47 38.31 -23.15
N VAL A 1142 4.62 38.96 -22.98
CA VAL A 1142 4.78 40.04 -22.00
C VAL A 1142 3.91 41.25 -22.36
N GLY A 1143 3.78 41.58 -23.65
CA GLY A 1143 2.86 42.57 -24.17
C GLY A 1143 1.41 42.21 -23.90
N GLN A 1144 1.00 40.96 -24.15
CA GLN A 1144 -0.34 40.50 -23.80
C GLN A 1144 -0.61 40.63 -22.29
N LYS A 1145 0.37 40.30 -21.44
CA LYS A 1145 0.27 40.46 -19.99
C LYS A 1145 0.16 41.93 -19.58
N ALA A 1146 0.89 42.84 -20.22
CA ALA A 1146 0.75 44.28 -20.02
C ALA A 1146 -0.64 44.79 -20.41
N ILE A 1147 -1.21 44.30 -21.52
CA ILE A 1147 -2.58 44.59 -21.95
C ILE A 1147 -3.58 44.10 -20.90
N THR A 1148 -3.43 42.86 -20.39
CA THR A 1148 -4.29 42.32 -19.32
C THR A 1148 -4.18 43.14 -18.02
N LEU A 1149 -2.98 43.60 -17.67
CA LEU A 1149 -2.79 44.46 -16.49
C LEU A 1149 -3.41 45.86 -16.68
N ALA A 1150 -3.38 46.41 -17.90
CA ALA A 1150 -4.04 47.67 -18.25
C ALA A 1150 -5.57 47.53 -18.34
N ALA A 1151 -6.07 46.40 -18.83
CA ALA A 1151 -7.49 46.07 -18.96
C ALA A 1151 -8.28 46.20 -17.65
N VAL A 1152 -7.60 46.05 -16.50
CA VAL A 1152 -8.19 46.26 -15.16
C VAL A 1152 -8.78 47.68 -15.00
N PHE A 1153 -8.31 48.65 -15.78
CA PHE A 1153 -8.75 50.04 -15.73
C PHE A 1153 -9.80 50.41 -16.80
N VAL A 1154 -10.18 49.47 -17.67
CA VAL A 1154 -11.09 49.72 -18.80
C VAL A 1154 -12.39 48.95 -18.59
N ASP A 1155 -13.53 49.52 -18.99
CA ASP A 1155 -14.82 48.82 -18.97
C ASP A 1155 -14.89 47.65 -19.97
N GLU A 1156 -15.78 46.68 -19.70
CA GLU A 1156 -15.93 45.45 -20.51
C GLU A 1156 -16.33 45.73 -21.97
N GLU A 1157 -17.04 46.83 -22.23
CA GLU A 1157 -17.49 47.24 -23.57
C GLU A 1157 -16.32 47.70 -24.46
N THR A 1158 -15.28 48.27 -23.87
CA THR A 1158 -14.10 48.78 -24.60
C THR A 1158 -13.08 47.69 -24.89
N LEU A 1159 -12.98 46.66 -24.04
CA LEU A 1159 -12.11 45.50 -24.26
C LEU A 1159 -12.52 44.71 -25.51
N ALA A 1160 -13.80 44.72 -25.86
CA ALA A 1160 -14.33 44.10 -27.08
C ALA A 1160 -14.01 44.89 -28.37
N LEU A 1161 -13.63 46.17 -28.27
CA LEU A 1161 -13.29 47.05 -29.41
C LEU A 1161 -11.79 47.11 -29.73
N LEU A 1162 -10.93 46.66 -28.80
CA LEU A 1162 -9.45 46.70 -28.91
C LEU A 1162 -8.82 45.36 -29.30
N GLY A 1163 -9.56 44.25 -29.21
CA GLY A 1163 -9.19 42.95 -29.76
C GLY A 1163 -9.67 42.80 -31.19
#